data_AF-A0A974HVN1-F1
#
_entry.id   AF-A0A974HVN1-F1
#
_cell.length_a   1.000
_cell.length_b   1.000
_cell.length_c   1.000
_cell.angle_alpha   90.00
_cell.angle_beta   90.00
_cell.angle_gamma   90.00
#
_symmetry.space_group_name_H-M   'P 1'
#
loop_
_entity.id
_entity.type
_entity.pdbx_description
1 polymer ?
#
loop_
_entity_poly.entity_id
_entity_poly.type
_entity_poly.pdbx_seq_one_letter_code
_entity_poly.pdbx_strand_id
1 'polypeptide(L)'
;MQRDGTRSARRMDEGDRRTGSAGRSGSRELGRGFSYYNKYLARLQQNLRDTKRFFRDIKLTYSGAPGGPDTEFSGAEGEFGQLHSITFPRQEEEYLKLTVRCRPCIFILGQNCSGRGRVANGLLGGQLLPILTHGDIECCKRRRIRFRHGKQTLVSLALPEQYELVHQLVAHQGKWDTIPEEDLDVPEDEEDPAHRLAELEVTLPHQLLQDVDIVVSPCRSSQAVSMTLEDYVDHVQSIVVYAVSEEMLSKQDEEELTEIKEKYKLPVFFIRTSSTKDRLIGGSEGVRSVLYEQLIELGYLQRGLCNCGAAGSGSTAPSMLVEQFEKIRQLSTFSRQVLQMHLVDAAIVLNMVHSRCLDLFINKAFDMHRDLQITPKRLEYTRQKENELYESLMRISDRKQEELKDMIVETLNSMREQLLEDAANMQFKDIVIPQNGEPVSAHEVKCCIFQIKELIISRLNQAVVNKLISSVDYLRESFVGTMERCLRSLEKSQQESSSHVTSNHLKQILNAAYHVEVTFNSGSTVTRMVWEQIVQIIQRITWVSPPTITPEWKRRVAQDAIETLSASKLAKSICSQFCKRLKSSHEAFAASLKQLEVGHSGRLEKTNDLWLRVRKDHAPRLARLSLESRSLQDVLLHGKPRIGRELGRGQYGVVYLCDSWGGHFPCALKSVVPPDEKHWNDLALEFHYMRSLPKHERLVDLHGSVIDYSYGGGSSIAVLLITERLHRDLYVGLKTGLTLETRLQIALDVVEGIRFLHNQGLVHRDIKLKNVLLDKKHRAKITDLGFCKPEAMMSGSIVGTPIHMAPELFSGKYDNSVDVYAFGILFWYICSGSVKLPEAFEKCASKDHLWNNVRKGARPERLTIFDEECWKLMEACWNGDPSQRPLMGIVQPMLQGIMDRLCHTQETGKALEDST
;
A
#
# COMPACT_ATOMS: atom_id res chain seq x y z
N MET A 1 83.27 -21.02 -52.03
CA MET A 1 82.10 -21.90 -52.31
C MET A 1 81.15 -21.81 -51.13
N GLN A 2 79.92 -21.30 -51.39
CA GLN A 2 78.61 -21.74 -50.86
C GLN A 2 78.58 -22.43 -49.47
N ARG A 3 77.76 -22.07 -48.49
CA ARG A 3 76.37 -21.57 -48.52
C ARG A 3 76.06 -20.88 -47.19
N ASP A 4 75.51 -19.68 -47.30
CA ASP A 4 74.74 -18.99 -46.28
C ASP A 4 73.25 -19.15 -46.65
N GLY A 5 72.36 -19.34 -45.68
CA GLY A 5 70.91 -19.37 -45.92
C GLY A 5 70.18 -20.57 -45.31
N THR A 6 69.68 -20.41 -44.08
CA THR A 6 68.40 -20.97 -43.56
C THR A 6 68.25 -20.61 -42.08
N ARG A 7 67.98 -19.32 -41.77
CA ARG A 7 67.55 -18.92 -40.41
C ARG A 7 66.45 -17.86 -40.36
N SER A 8 65.72 -17.64 -41.47
CA SER A 8 64.65 -16.64 -41.55
C SER A 8 63.21 -17.19 -41.58
N ALA A 9 62.98 -18.50 -41.43
CA ALA A 9 61.64 -19.10 -41.62
C ALA A 9 60.95 -19.61 -40.33
N ARG A 10 61.49 -19.35 -39.12
CA ARG A 10 60.90 -19.85 -37.85
C ARG A 10 60.34 -18.78 -36.90
N ARG A 11 60.20 -17.53 -37.35
CA ARG A 11 59.64 -16.43 -36.52
C ARG A 11 58.23 -15.98 -36.91
N MET A 12 57.61 -16.55 -37.95
CA MET A 12 56.23 -16.20 -38.34
C MET A 12 55.14 -17.13 -37.75
N ASP A 13 55.51 -18.25 -37.13
CA ASP A 13 54.53 -19.28 -36.69
C ASP A 13 54.24 -19.27 -35.16
N GLU A 14 54.89 -18.38 -34.40
CA GLU A 14 54.64 -18.22 -32.94
C GLU A 14 53.63 -17.11 -32.60
N GLY A 15 53.23 -16.31 -33.60
CA GLY A 15 52.23 -15.22 -33.42
C GLY A 15 50.79 -15.73 -33.28
N ASP A 16 50.42 -16.78 -34.01
CA ASP A 16 49.05 -17.32 -34.05
C ASP A 16 48.69 -18.26 -32.90
N ARG A 17 49.69 -18.79 -32.18
CA ARG A 17 49.41 -19.60 -30.98
C ARG A 17 49.06 -18.77 -29.75
N ARG A 18 49.43 -17.48 -29.72
CA ARG A 18 49.09 -16.57 -28.59
C ARG A 18 47.67 -16.00 -28.70
N THR A 19 47.14 -15.79 -29.90
CA THR A 19 45.75 -15.34 -30.14
C THR A 19 44.73 -16.42 -29.76
N GLY A 20 45.03 -17.70 -30.02
CA GLY A 20 44.19 -18.84 -29.62
C GLY A 20 44.04 -19.04 -28.10
N SER A 21 45.04 -18.63 -27.30
CA SER A 21 44.98 -18.67 -25.84
C SER A 21 44.10 -17.55 -25.26
N ALA A 22 44.17 -16.34 -25.83
CA ALA A 22 43.35 -15.20 -25.41
C ALA A 22 41.88 -15.37 -25.83
N GLY A 23 41.61 -15.89 -27.04
CA GLY A 23 40.25 -16.17 -27.53
C GLY A 23 39.50 -17.23 -26.70
N ARG A 24 40.19 -18.31 -26.29
CA ARG A 24 39.62 -19.34 -25.40
C ARG A 24 39.28 -18.84 -23.99
N SER A 25 39.97 -17.81 -23.49
CA SER A 25 39.66 -17.18 -22.20
C SER A 25 38.47 -16.23 -22.31
N GLY A 26 38.39 -15.46 -23.40
CA GLY A 26 37.30 -14.52 -23.67
C GLY A 26 35.96 -15.22 -23.90
N SER A 27 35.92 -16.33 -24.65
CA SER A 27 34.69 -17.10 -24.87
C SER A 27 34.15 -17.74 -23.59
N ARG A 28 35.02 -18.16 -22.66
CA ARG A 28 34.63 -18.66 -21.33
C ARG A 28 34.04 -17.57 -20.44
N GLU A 29 34.61 -16.36 -20.43
CA GLU A 29 34.07 -15.23 -19.66
C GLU A 29 32.72 -14.77 -20.19
N LEU A 30 32.58 -14.73 -21.52
CA LEU A 30 31.34 -14.42 -22.20
C LEU A 30 30.26 -15.48 -21.91
N GLY A 31 30.58 -16.77 -22.00
CA GLY A 31 29.68 -17.87 -21.63
C GLY A 31 29.22 -17.81 -20.17
N ARG A 32 30.11 -17.46 -19.22
CA ARG A 32 29.71 -17.22 -17.82
C ARG A 32 28.70 -16.07 -17.69
N GLY A 33 28.86 -15.01 -18.49
CA GLY A 33 27.91 -13.88 -18.53
C GLY A 33 26.52 -14.31 -18.99
N PHE A 34 26.43 -15.10 -20.05
CA PHE A 34 25.16 -15.63 -20.54
C PHE A 34 24.53 -16.64 -19.57
N SER A 35 25.31 -17.56 -19.01
CA SER A 35 24.84 -18.48 -17.98
C SER A 35 24.28 -17.75 -16.75
N TYR A 36 24.95 -16.66 -16.32
CA TYR A 36 24.44 -15.77 -15.28
C TYR A 36 23.10 -15.14 -15.69
N TYR A 37 22.99 -14.57 -16.89
CA TYR A 37 21.74 -14.01 -17.41
C TYR A 37 20.61 -15.06 -17.43
N ASN A 38 20.86 -16.24 -18.00
CA ASN A 38 19.89 -17.33 -18.12
C ASN A 38 19.38 -17.80 -16.74
N LYS A 39 20.25 -17.82 -15.73
CA LYS A 39 19.87 -18.13 -14.35
C LYS A 39 18.84 -17.13 -13.79
N TYR A 40 19.04 -15.83 -13.99
CA TYR A 40 18.12 -14.81 -13.49
C TYR A 40 16.88 -14.63 -14.37
N LEU A 41 17.00 -14.86 -15.68
CA LEU A 41 15.87 -14.97 -16.60
C LEU A 41 14.92 -16.09 -16.16
N ALA A 42 15.44 -17.26 -15.79
CA ALA A 42 14.63 -18.37 -15.28
C ALA A 42 13.89 -18.01 -13.98
N ARG A 43 14.50 -17.17 -13.13
CA ARG A 43 13.85 -16.65 -11.91
C ARG A 43 12.74 -15.64 -12.26
N LEU A 44 13.01 -14.71 -13.18
CA LEU A 44 11.99 -13.78 -13.67
C LEU A 44 10.79 -14.51 -14.28
N GLN A 45 11.04 -15.54 -15.09
CA GLN A 45 10.03 -16.43 -15.66
C GLN A 45 9.19 -17.12 -14.58
N GLN A 46 9.84 -17.62 -13.52
CA GLN A 46 9.15 -18.24 -12.39
C GLN A 46 8.25 -17.22 -11.67
N ASN A 47 8.78 -16.04 -11.33
CA ASN A 47 8.01 -14.98 -10.68
C ASN A 47 6.80 -14.58 -11.54
N LEU A 48 6.97 -14.42 -12.85
CA LEU A 48 5.86 -14.10 -13.76
C LEU A 48 4.78 -15.20 -13.79
N ARG A 49 5.18 -16.49 -13.79
CA ARG A 49 4.23 -17.61 -13.72
C ARG A 49 3.44 -17.61 -12.42
N ASP A 50 4.11 -17.42 -11.29
CA ASP A 50 3.48 -17.42 -9.96
C ASP A 50 2.56 -16.23 -9.79
N THR A 51 2.94 -15.08 -10.35
CA THR A 51 2.09 -13.88 -10.43
C THR A 51 0.81 -14.14 -11.22
N LYS A 52 0.92 -14.75 -12.40
CA LYS A 52 -0.27 -15.11 -13.21
C LYS A 52 -1.16 -16.13 -12.52
N ARG A 53 -0.56 -17.08 -11.80
CA ARG A 53 -1.31 -18.03 -10.97
C ARG A 53 -2.06 -17.30 -9.87
N PHE A 54 -1.41 -16.39 -9.14
CA PHE A 54 -2.04 -15.59 -8.10
C PHE A 54 -3.26 -14.81 -8.63
N PHE A 55 -3.13 -14.05 -9.72
CA PHE A 55 -4.26 -13.31 -10.28
C PHE A 55 -5.39 -14.22 -10.79
N ARG A 56 -5.07 -15.42 -11.30
CA ARG A 56 -6.08 -16.42 -11.68
C ARG A 56 -6.83 -16.95 -10.46
N ASP A 57 -6.13 -17.27 -9.38
CA ASP A 57 -6.72 -17.75 -8.13
C ASP A 57 -7.66 -16.70 -7.53
N ILE A 58 -7.25 -15.42 -7.54
CA ILE A 58 -8.10 -14.29 -7.11
C ILE A 58 -9.37 -14.26 -7.97
N LYS A 59 -9.24 -14.26 -9.30
CA LYS A 59 -10.40 -14.21 -10.20
C LYS A 59 -11.38 -15.35 -9.94
N LEU A 60 -10.89 -16.59 -9.77
CA LEU A 60 -11.71 -17.76 -9.46
C LEU A 60 -12.40 -17.66 -8.10
N THR A 61 -11.70 -17.19 -7.08
CA THR A 61 -12.22 -17.02 -5.72
C THR A 61 -13.41 -16.06 -5.68
N TYR A 62 -13.40 -15.05 -6.55
CA TYR A 62 -14.44 -14.02 -6.60
C TYR A 62 -15.45 -14.20 -7.74
N SER A 63 -15.23 -15.11 -8.70
CA SER A 63 -16.20 -15.47 -9.74
C SER A 63 -17.19 -16.57 -9.32
N GLY A 64 -16.92 -17.29 -8.22
CA GLY A 64 -17.71 -18.43 -7.75
C GLY A 64 -18.72 -18.15 -6.62
N ALA A 65 -19.10 -16.88 -6.38
CA ALA A 65 -20.24 -16.61 -5.48
C ALA A 65 -21.53 -17.18 -6.12
N PRO A 66 -22.43 -17.84 -5.36
CA PRO A 66 -23.54 -18.59 -5.94
C PRO A 66 -24.55 -17.66 -6.61
N GLY A 67 -24.48 -17.60 -7.94
CA GLY A 67 -25.51 -17.11 -8.86
C GLY A 67 -25.24 -17.79 -10.19
N GLY A 68 -26.14 -18.66 -10.63
CA GLY A 68 -26.01 -19.40 -11.89
C GLY A 68 -26.05 -18.46 -13.12
N PRO A 69 -25.83 -19.00 -14.34
CA PRO A 69 -25.72 -18.20 -15.57
C PRO A 69 -26.98 -17.40 -15.95
N ASP A 70 -28.13 -17.65 -15.31
CA ASP A 70 -29.45 -17.11 -15.73
C ASP A 70 -30.18 -16.32 -14.62
N THR A 71 -29.46 -15.69 -13.69
CA THR A 71 -30.07 -14.71 -12.78
C THR A 71 -29.42 -13.36 -12.95
N GLU A 72 -30.10 -12.46 -13.67
CA GLU A 72 -29.87 -11.02 -13.66
C GLU A 72 -30.07 -10.47 -12.23
N PHE A 73 -29.09 -10.65 -11.35
CA PHE A 73 -28.96 -9.87 -10.13
C PHE A 73 -28.12 -8.63 -10.43
N SER A 74 -28.76 -7.64 -11.05
CA SER A 74 -28.28 -6.27 -11.12
C SER A 74 -28.32 -5.65 -9.72
N GLY A 75 -27.22 -5.76 -8.96
CA GLY A 75 -27.16 -5.08 -7.65
C GLY A 75 -25.96 -5.37 -6.74
N ALA A 76 -25.02 -6.24 -7.10
CA ALA A 76 -23.88 -6.63 -6.24
C ALA A 76 -22.52 -6.07 -6.69
N GLU A 77 -22.46 -5.01 -7.51
CA GLU A 77 -21.21 -4.54 -8.14
C GLU A 77 -20.38 -3.53 -7.33
N GLY A 78 -20.89 -2.97 -6.22
CA GLY A 78 -20.25 -1.83 -5.54
C GLY A 78 -18.96 -2.12 -4.74
N GLU A 79 -18.99 -3.07 -3.80
CA GLU A 79 -17.85 -3.31 -2.88
C GLU A 79 -16.97 -4.49 -3.30
N PHE A 80 -17.55 -5.55 -3.88
CA PHE A 80 -16.82 -6.75 -4.36
C PHE A 80 -16.20 -6.55 -5.76
N GLY A 81 -16.75 -5.64 -6.57
CA GLY A 81 -16.30 -5.39 -7.94
C GLY A 81 -14.86 -4.85 -8.03
N GLN A 82 -14.39 -4.11 -7.02
CA GLN A 82 -13.06 -3.50 -7.03
C GLN A 82 -11.92 -4.49 -6.72
N LEU A 83 -12.16 -5.57 -5.96
CA LEU A 83 -11.18 -6.65 -5.80
C LEU A 83 -11.25 -7.64 -6.96
N HIS A 84 -12.43 -7.83 -7.55
CA HIS A 84 -12.61 -8.60 -8.79
C HIS A 84 -11.90 -7.94 -10.00
N SER A 85 -11.77 -6.61 -10.01
CA SER A 85 -11.08 -5.87 -11.07
C SER A 85 -9.55 -5.85 -10.93
N ILE A 86 -8.98 -6.30 -9.80
CA ILE A 86 -7.53 -6.43 -9.62
C ILE A 86 -7.03 -7.53 -10.56
N THR A 87 -6.44 -7.10 -11.66
CA THR A 87 -5.92 -7.97 -12.72
C THR A 87 -4.50 -7.57 -13.08
N PHE A 88 -3.76 -8.49 -13.70
CA PHE A 88 -2.49 -8.13 -14.32
C PHE A 88 -2.77 -7.15 -15.48
N PRO A 89 -2.23 -5.93 -15.43
CA PRO A 89 -2.35 -4.98 -16.53
C PRO A 89 -1.87 -5.55 -17.87
N ARG A 90 -2.67 -5.42 -18.94
CA ARG A 90 -2.38 -6.06 -20.23
C ARG A 90 -1.06 -5.60 -20.85
N GLN A 91 -0.75 -4.31 -20.82
CA GLN A 91 0.45 -3.76 -21.46
C GLN A 91 1.73 -4.28 -20.80
N GLU A 92 1.80 -4.20 -19.47
CA GLU A 92 2.91 -4.73 -18.68
C GLU A 92 3.01 -6.26 -18.80
N GLU A 93 1.89 -6.97 -18.88
CA GLU A 93 1.88 -8.43 -19.09
C GLU A 93 2.46 -8.81 -20.45
N GLU A 94 2.05 -8.14 -21.54
CA GLU A 94 2.56 -8.37 -22.89
C GLU A 94 4.05 -8.05 -22.98
N TYR A 95 4.48 -6.90 -22.44
CA TYR A 95 5.90 -6.54 -22.35
C TYR A 95 6.71 -7.64 -21.66
N LEU A 96 6.30 -8.05 -20.45
CA LEU A 96 7.01 -9.08 -19.69
C LEU A 96 6.99 -10.45 -20.38
N LYS A 97 5.89 -10.82 -21.07
CA LYS A 97 5.80 -12.06 -21.86
C LYS A 97 6.84 -12.07 -22.99
N LEU A 98 6.98 -10.95 -23.70
CA LEU A 98 7.95 -10.81 -24.78
C LEU A 98 9.37 -10.90 -24.21
N THR A 99 9.69 -10.12 -23.17
CA THR A 99 11.03 -10.11 -22.58
C THR A 99 11.48 -11.48 -22.08
N VAL A 100 10.60 -12.23 -21.41
CA VAL A 100 11.02 -13.53 -20.84
C VAL A 100 11.15 -14.67 -21.86
N ARG A 101 10.62 -14.50 -23.07
CA ARG A 101 10.68 -15.51 -24.14
C ARG A 101 11.94 -15.39 -25.00
N CYS A 102 12.52 -14.19 -25.05
CA CYS A 102 13.68 -13.89 -25.89
C CYS A 102 14.95 -14.60 -25.40
N ARG A 103 15.61 -15.33 -26.29
CA ARG A 103 16.96 -15.86 -26.05
C ARG A 103 18.01 -14.83 -26.47
N PRO A 104 19.18 -14.77 -25.81
CA PRO A 104 20.27 -13.92 -26.27
C PRO A 104 20.75 -14.32 -27.67
N CYS A 105 21.04 -13.32 -28.50
CA CYS A 105 21.67 -13.49 -29.80
C CYS A 105 22.72 -12.41 -30.04
N ILE A 106 23.91 -12.79 -30.51
CA ILE A 106 24.96 -11.84 -30.92
C ILE A 106 24.82 -11.59 -32.42
N PHE A 107 24.54 -10.36 -32.80
CA PHE A 107 24.52 -9.91 -34.19
C PHE A 107 25.86 -9.30 -34.56
N ILE A 108 26.56 -9.91 -35.52
CA ILE A 108 27.84 -9.43 -36.04
C ILE A 108 27.57 -8.69 -37.35
N LEU A 109 27.61 -7.38 -37.26
CA LEU A 109 27.50 -6.41 -38.34
C LEU A 109 28.90 -5.84 -38.67
N GLY A 110 29.01 -5.05 -39.72
CA GLY A 110 30.27 -4.35 -40.04
C GLY A 110 30.48 -4.06 -41.51
N GLN A 111 31.55 -3.31 -41.80
CA GLN A 111 31.85 -2.75 -43.12
C GLN A 111 32.04 -3.82 -44.20
N ASN A 112 32.66 -4.95 -43.85
CA ASN A 112 32.95 -6.01 -44.81
C ASN A 112 32.87 -7.42 -44.20
N CYS A 113 32.76 -8.43 -45.08
CA CYS A 113 32.70 -9.84 -44.71
C CYS A 113 33.95 -10.33 -43.95
N SER A 114 35.15 -9.85 -44.30
CA SER A 114 36.40 -10.20 -43.62
C SER A 114 36.44 -9.74 -42.17
N GLY A 115 36.00 -8.51 -41.89
CA GLY A 115 35.92 -7.99 -40.51
C GLY A 115 34.91 -8.77 -39.67
N ARG A 116 33.71 -9.03 -40.22
CA ARG A 116 32.68 -9.84 -39.56
C ARG A 116 33.15 -11.28 -39.30
N GLY A 117 33.81 -11.89 -40.29
CA GLY A 117 34.42 -13.21 -40.18
C GLY A 117 35.51 -13.27 -39.11
N ARG A 118 36.37 -12.24 -39.01
CA ARG A 118 37.37 -12.12 -37.93
C ARG A 118 36.73 -12.13 -36.55
N VAL A 119 35.65 -11.37 -36.35
CA VAL A 119 34.92 -11.35 -35.08
C VAL A 119 34.34 -12.74 -34.78
N ALA A 120 33.61 -13.34 -35.72
CA ALA A 120 33.01 -14.67 -35.54
C ALA A 120 34.06 -15.75 -35.19
N ASN A 121 35.16 -15.80 -35.96
CA ASN A 121 36.30 -16.68 -35.72
C ASN A 121 36.94 -16.45 -34.34
N GLY A 122 37.08 -15.19 -33.94
CA GLY A 122 37.60 -14.81 -32.63
C GLY A 122 36.73 -15.26 -31.46
N LEU A 123 35.40 -15.26 -31.63
CA LEU A 123 34.45 -15.70 -30.60
C LEU A 123 34.34 -17.24 -30.48
N LEU A 124 34.33 -17.93 -31.62
CA LEU A 124 34.16 -19.39 -31.68
C LEU A 124 35.48 -20.17 -31.57
N GLY A 125 36.62 -19.49 -31.62
CA GLY A 125 37.93 -20.09 -31.38
C GLY A 125 38.36 -21.05 -32.48
N GLY A 126 38.50 -20.52 -33.70
CA GLY A 126 38.97 -21.24 -34.89
C GLY A 126 38.73 -20.42 -36.15
N GLN A 127 39.35 -20.80 -37.27
CA GLN A 127 39.12 -20.14 -38.57
C GLN A 127 37.93 -20.79 -39.29
N LEU A 128 36.72 -20.63 -38.73
CA LEU A 128 35.50 -21.23 -39.27
C LEU A 128 35.01 -20.53 -40.54
N LEU A 129 35.16 -19.21 -40.59
CA LEU A 129 34.84 -18.39 -41.77
C LEU A 129 36.12 -17.94 -42.50
N PRO A 130 36.12 -17.93 -43.84
CA PRO A 130 37.26 -17.44 -44.61
C PRO A 130 37.46 -15.93 -44.45
N ILE A 131 38.72 -15.51 -44.32
CA ILE A 131 39.13 -14.10 -44.29
C ILE A 131 39.68 -13.74 -45.67
N LEU A 132 38.92 -12.93 -46.41
CA LEU A 132 39.22 -12.54 -47.78
C LEU A 132 40.31 -11.46 -47.84
N THR A 133 41.09 -11.49 -48.93
CA THR A 133 42.10 -10.47 -49.25
C THR A 133 41.46 -9.26 -49.94
N HIS A 134 42.14 -8.11 -49.97
CA HIS A 134 41.55 -6.83 -50.40
C HIS A 134 40.84 -6.84 -51.78
N GLY A 135 41.24 -7.72 -52.72
CA GLY A 135 40.62 -7.83 -54.04
C GLY A 135 39.26 -8.54 -54.05
N ASP A 136 39.01 -9.43 -53.09
CA ASP A 136 37.80 -10.27 -53.06
C ASP A 136 36.68 -9.67 -52.18
N ILE A 137 36.94 -8.52 -51.54
CA ILE A 137 36.03 -7.87 -50.60
C ILE A 137 34.91 -7.09 -51.31
N GLU A 138 35.21 -6.46 -52.45
CA GLU A 138 34.24 -5.62 -53.19
C GLU A 138 33.16 -6.44 -53.91
N CYS A 139 33.43 -7.71 -54.22
CA CYS A 139 32.52 -8.61 -54.95
C CYS A 139 31.81 -9.66 -54.07
N CYS A 140 32.01 -9.63 -52.75
CA CYS A 140 31.51 -10.67 -51.86
C CYS A 140 29.96 -10.66 -51.75
N LYS A 141 29.32 -11.82 -51.94
CA LYS A 141 27.85 -12.01 -51.94
C LYS A 141 27.40 -12.99 -50.86
N ARG A 142 28.09 -12.99 -49.72
CA ARG A 142 27.78 -13.92 -48.62
C ARG A 142 26.36 -13.73 -48.11
N ARG A 143 25.66 -14.86 -47.99
CA ARG A 143 24.36 -14.98 -47.32
C ARG A 143 24.51 -14.81 -45.81
N ARG A 144 23.37 -14.70 -45.13
CA ARG A 144 23.32 -14.65 -43.66
C ARG A 144 23.79 -15.99 -43.08
N ILE A 145 24.51 -15.94 -41.97
CA ILE A 145 25.05 -17.15 -41.32
C ILE A 145 24.59 -17.17 -39.87
N ARG A 146 24.03 -18.30 -39.43
CA ARG A 146 23.59 -18.50 -38.05
C ARG A 146 24.31 -19.68 -37.42
N PHE A 147 25.11 -19.39 -36.38
CA PHE A 147 25.75 -20.41 -35.56
C PHE A 147 24.86 -20.76 -34.38
N ARG A 148 24.58 -22.06 -34.20
CA ARG A 148 23.80 -22.61 -33.09
C ARG A 148 24.49 -23.80 -32.44
N HIS A 149 24.10 -24.14 -31.22
CA HIS A 149 24.65 -25.33 -30.56
C HIS A 149 24.01 -26.62 -31.05
N GLY A 150 24.85 -27.63 -31.24
CA GLY A 150 24.39 -29.01 -31.34
C GLY A 150 25.49 -30.01 -31.03
N LYS A 151 25.12 -31.29 -30.99
CA LYS A 151 26.03 -32.37 -30.57
C LYS A 151 27.09 -32.70 -31.61
N GLN A 152 26.86 -32.33 -32.86
CA GLN A 152 27.71 -32.61 -34.01
C GLN A 152 27.83 -31.34 -34.85
N THR A 153 28.92 -31.23 -35.58
CA THR A 153 29.09 -30.17 -36.58
C THR A 153 28.23 -30.48 -37.79
N LEU A 154 27.26 -29.62 -38.10
CA LEU A 154 26.37 -29.75 -39.25
C LEU A 154 26.24 -28.39 -39.93
N VAL A 155 26.19 -28.39 -41.26
CA VAL A 155 25.84 -27.22 -42.06
C VAL A 155 24.59 -27.55 -42.85
N SER A 156 23.61 -26.67 -42.79
CA SER A 156 22.39 -26.78 -43.58
C SER A 156 21.98 -25.41 -44.10
N LEU A 157 21.14 -25.41 -45.13
CA LEU A 157 20.55 -24.19 -45.66
C LEU A 157 19.09 -24.15 -45.19
N ALA A 158 18.67 -23.07 -44.55
CA ALA A 158 17.32 -22.97 -43.98
C ALA A 158 16.70 -21.61 -44.24
N LEU A 159 15.38 -21.59 -44.42
CA LEU A 159 14.61 -20.35 -44.35
C LEU A 159 14.43 -19.95 -42.87
N PRO A 160 14.53 -18.65 -42.52
CA PRO A 160 14.41 -18.19 -41.14
C PRO A 160 13.15 -18.75 -40.46
N GLU A 161 13.35 -19.61 -39.46
CA GLU A 161 12.31 -20.25 -38.62
C GLU A 161 11.28 -21.15 -39.33
N GLN A 162 11.51 -21.56 -40.59
CA GLN A 162 10.50 -22.26 -41.39
C GLN A 162 10.88 -23.69 -41.78
N TYR A 163 11.78 -23.85 -42.75
CA TYR A 163 12.07 -25.15 -43.37
C TYR A 163 13.54 -25.25 -43.75
N GLU A 164 14.13 -26.44 -43.52
CA GLU A 164 15.42 -26.81 -44.09
C GLU A 164 15.25 -27.06 -45.59
N LEU A 165 16.06 -26.40 -46.40
CA LEU A 165 16.10 -26.60 -47.85
C LEU A 165 16.93 -27.84 -48.15
N VAL A 166 16.38 -28.73 -48.97
CA VAL A 166 17.11 -29.91 -49.45
C VAL A 166 18.14 -29.44 -50.48
N HIS A 167 19.37 -29.21 -50.04
CA HIS A 167 20.47 -28.80 -50.89
C HIS A 167 21.75 -29.58 -50.54
N GLN A 168 22.50 -30.02 -51.55
CA GLN A 168 23.79 -30.68 -51.33
C GLN A 168 24.88 -29.62 -51.20
N LEU A 169 25.30 -29.35 -49.96
CA LEU A 169 26.37 -28.41 -49.68
C LEU A 169 27.73 -29.07 -49.89
N VAL A 170 28.74 -28.27 -50.26
CA VAL A 170 30.13 -28.74 -50.38
C VAL A 170 30.63 -29.26 -49.03
N ALA A 171 30.17 -28.64 -47.94
CA ALA A 171 30.40 -29.08 -46.57
C ALA A 171 29.92 -30.51 -46.27
N HIS A 172 29.04 -31.12 -47.08
CA HIS A 172 28.59 -32.51 -46.92
C HIS A 172 29.54 -33.52 -47.58
N GLN A 173 30.44 -33.07 -48.46
CA GLN A 173 31.30 -33.91 -49.29
C GLN A 173 32.62 -34.29 -48.61
N GLY A 174 32.94 -33.72 -47.43
CA GLY A 174 34.19 -33.99 -46.73
C GLY A 174 34.30 -33.30 -45.37
N LYS A 175 35.45 -33.45 -44.71
CA LYS A 175 35.78 -32.70 -43.48
C LYS A 175 36.32 -31.33 -43.85
N TRP A 176 35.91 -30.31 -43.11
CA TRP A 176 36.34 -28.94 -43.29
C TRP A 176 36.73 -28.33 -41.94
N ASP A 177 37.78 -27.52 -41.94
CA ASP A 177 38.17 -26.68 -40.79
C ASP A 177 37.62 -25.24 -40.96
N THR A 178 37.44 -24.82 -42.21
CA THR A 178 36.82 -23.56 -42.65
C THR A 178 35.67 -23.90 -43.59
N ILE A 179 34.52 -23.25 -43.41
CA ILE A 179 33.35 -23.48 -44.26
C ILE A 179 33.71 -23.13 -45.71
N PRO A 180 33.39 -24.00 -46.69
CA PRO A 180 33.63 -23.74 -48.11
C PRO A 180 32.99 -22.40 -48.55
N GLU A 181 33.70 -21.65 -49.40
CA GLU A 181 33.23 -20.33 -49.84
C GLU A 181 31.95 -20.44 -50.68
N GLU A 182 31.82 -21.53 -51.43
CA GLU A 182 30.67 -21.85 -52.28
C GLU A 182 29.37 -21.98 -51.48
N ASP A 183 29.45 -22.50 -50.25
CA ASP A 183 28.29 -22.65 -49.36
C ASP A 183 27.90 -21.31 -48.71
N LEU A 184 28.82 -20.33 -48.69
CA LEU A 184 28.61 -19.02 -48.06
C LEU A 184 28.02 -17.99 -49.03
N ASP A 185 28.33 -18.07 -50.32
CA ASP A 185 27.87 -17.09 -51.31
C ASP A 185 26.50 -17.43 -51.89
N VAL A 186 25.74 -16.40 -52.27
CA VAL A 186 24.50 -16.55 -53.05
C VAL A 186 24.86 -16.60 -54.54
N PRO A 187 24.47 -17.65 -55.30
CA PRO A 187 24.80 -17.76 -56.72
C PRO A 187 24.19 -16.62 -57.54
N GLU A 188 24.90 -16.15 -58.58
CA GLU A 188 24.47 -14.98 -59.39
C GLU A 188 23.23 -15.25 -60.24
N ASP A 189 23.02 -16.50 -60.66
CA ASP A 189 21.94 -16.95 -61.55
C ASP A 189 20.77 -17.63 -60.80
N GLU A 190 20.71 -17.51 -59.46
CA GLU A 190 19.71 -18.20 -58.65
C GLU A 190 18.34 -17.50 -58.74
N GLU A 191 17.45 -18.02 -59.60
CA GLU A 191 16.10 -17.47 -59.78
C GLU A 191 15.19 -17.75 -58.56
N ASP A 192 15.42 -18.83 -57.82
CA ASP A 192 14.58 -19.22 -56.69
C ASP A 192 14.72 -18.21 -55.51
N PRO A 193 13.64 -17.47 -55.16
CA PRO A 193 13.67 -16.56 -54.02
C PRO A 193 13.92 -17.27 -52.68
N ALA A 194 13.56 -18.56 -52.54
CA ALA A 194 13.82 -19.32 -51.34
C ALA A 194 15.32 -19.52 -51.11
N HIS A 195 16.09 -19.83 -52.16
CA HIS A 195 17.55 -19.99 -52.06
C HIS A 195 18.28 -18.67 -51.80
N ARG A 196 17.75 -17.55 -52.29
CA ARG A 196 18.28 -16.19 -52.03
C ARG A 196 18.03 -15.71 -50.61
N LEU A 197 16.90 -16.07 -50.01
CA LEU A 197 16.52 -15.69 -48.65
C LEU A 197 17.05 -16.65 -47.58
N ALA A 198 17.49 -17.84 -47.96
CA ALA A 198 17.93 -18.83 -47.00
C ALA A 198 19.24 -18.46 -46.31
N GLU A 199 19.27 -18.66 -45.00
CA GLU A 199 20.45 -18.50 -44.15
C GLU A 199 21.22 -19.82 -44.02
N LEU A 200 22.54 -19.72 -43.94
CA LEU A 200 23.39 -20.87 -43.67
C LEU A 200 23.38 -21.14 -42.16
N GLU A 201 22.81 -22.28 -41.77
CA GLU A 201 22.77 -22.72 -40.37
C GLU A 201 23.96 -23.63 -40.07
N VAL A 202 24.80 -23.20 -39.14
CA VAL A 202 25.99 -23.91 -38.73
C VAL A 202 25.81 -24.36 -37.29
N THR A 203 25.59 -25.66 -37.10
CA THR A 203 25.49 -26.27 -35.79
C THR A 203 26.88 -26.70 -35.33
N LEU A 204 27.31 -26.33 -34.11
CA LEU A 204 28.62 -26.69 -33.57
C LEU A 204 28.55 -27.19 -32.11
N PRO A 205 29.40 -28.15 -31.70
CA PRO A 205 29.57 -28.56 -30.31
C PRO A 205 30.43 -27.57 -29.52
N HIS A 206 30.02 -26.29 -29.49
CA HIS A 206 30.77 -25.22 -28.84
C HIS A 206 30.07 -24.73 -27.56
N GLN A 207 30.83 -24.53 -26.47
CA GLN A 207 30.27 -24.17 -25.16
C GLN A 207 29.53 -22.84 -25.16
N LEU A 208 30.05 -21.82 -25.84
CA LEU A 208 29.39 -20.50 -25.92
C LEU A 208 27.98 -20.62 -26.55
N LEU A 209 27.83 -21.47 -27.57
CA LEU A 209 26.60 -21.58 -28.33
C LEU A 209 25.48 -22.28 -27.54
N GLN A 210 25.79 -22.90 -26.38
CA GLN A 210 24.78 -23.49 -25.50
C GLN A 210 23.83 -22.42 -24.94
N ASP A 211 24.34 -21.21 -24.74
CA ASP A 211 23.63 -20.12 -24.08
C ASP A 211 23.25 -18.97 -25.02
N VAL A 212 23.84 -18.87 -26.21
CA VAL A 212 23.65 -17.76 -27.16
C VAL A 212 23.80 -18.21 -28.62
N ASP A 213 22.93 -17.72 -29.50
CA ASP A 213 23.10 -17.86 -30.95
C ASP A 213 23.99 -16.72 -31.49
N ILE A 214 24.75 -16.98 -32.55
CA ILE A 214 25.55 -15.94 -33.23
C ILE A 214 25.06 -15.82 -34.66
N VAL A 215 24.63 -14.63 -35.05
CA VAL A 215 24.18 -14.32 -36.42
C VAL A 215 25.17 -13.35 -37.04
N VAL A 216 25.71 -13.71 -38.21
CA VAL A 216 26.54 -12.85 -39.03
C VAL A 216 25.69 -12.28 -40.16
N SER A 217 25.68 -10.96 -40.31
CA SER A 217 24.87 -10.32 -41.35
C SER A 217 25.34 -10.70 -42.76
N PRO A 218 24.45 -10.71 -43.76
CA PRO A 218 24.80 -10.89 -45.17
C PRO A 218 25.55 -9.67 -45.72
N CYS A 219 26.22 -9.81 -46.86
CA CYS A 219 26.81 -8.65 -47.55
C CYS A 219 25.72 -7.68 -48.02
N ARG A 220 26.05 -6.38 -48.08
CA ARG A 220 25.12 -5.31 -48.50
C ARG A 220 24.51 -5.54 -49.90
N SER A 221 25.27 -6.20 -50.77
CA SER A 221 24.87 -6.62 -52.11
C SER A 221 23.77 -7.70 -52.11
N SER A 222 23.65 -8.48 -51.03
CA SER A 222 22.68 -9.56 -50.87
C SER A 222 21.42 -9.09 -50.11
N GLN A 223 21.59 -8.39 -48.99
CA GLN A 223 20.46 -7.86 -48.20
C GLN A 223 20.91 -6.67 -47.35
N ALA A 224 20.01 -5.72 -47.11
CA ALA A 224 20.26 -4.62 -46.17
C ALA A 224 20.43 -5.14 -44.74
N VAL A 225 21.37 -4.55 -43.99
CA VAL A 225 21.68 -4.97 -42.62
C VAL A 225 20.52 -4.69 -41.66
N SER A 226 19.76 -3.62 -41.89
CA SER A 226 18.57 -3.30 -41.09
C SER A 226 17.50 -4.40 -41.16
N MET A 227 17.32 -5.05 -42.31
CA MET A 227 16.42 -6.21 -42.44
C MET A 227 16.89 -7.41 -41.60
N THR A 228 18.20 -7.57 -41.39
CA THR A 228 18.73 -8.64 -40.53
C THR A 228 18.36 -8.43 -39.07
N LEU A 229 18.20 -7.18 -38.62
CA LEU A 229 17.72 -6.89 -37.28
C LEU A 229 16.19 -6.97 -37.21
N GLU A 230 15.48 -6.55 -38.25
CA GLU A 230 14.01 -6.60 -38.33
C GLU A 230 13.45 -8.00 -38.13
N ASP A 231 14.07 -9.01 -38.73
CA ASP A 231 13.63 -10.42 -38.61
C ASP A 231 13.73 -10.96 -37.17
N TYR A 232 14.49 -10.29 -36.29
CA TYR A 232 14.93 -10.87 -35.02
C TYR A 232 14.67 -10.02 -33.78
N VAL A 233 14.71 -8.68 -33.87
CA VAL A 233 14.71 -7.79 -32.69
C VAL A 233 13.46 -7.98 -31.80
N ASP A 234 12.33 -8.40 -32.37
CA ASP A 234 11.09 -8.67 -31.62
C ASP A 234 11.08 -10.04 -30.92
N HIS A 235 12.03 -10.92 -31.22
CA HIS A 235 12.01 -12.34 -30.82
C HIS A 235 13.27 -12.80 -30.09
N VAL A 236 14.36 -12.02 -30.14
CA VAL A 236 15.62 -12.32 -29.44
C VAL A 236 16.16 -11.11 -28.70
N GLN A 237 16.98 -11.40 -27.68
CA GLN A 237 17.67 -10.37 -26.93
C GLN A 237 18.99 -10.02 -27.62
N SER A 238 18.96 -8.95 -28.42
CA SER A 238 20.04 -8.57 -29.33
C SER A 238 21.26 -7.97 -28.63
N ILE A 239 22.44 -8.50 -28.96
CA ILE A 239 23.75 -7.91 -28.65
C ILE A 239 24.40 -7.56 -29.98
N VAL A 240 24.49 -6.28 -30.30
CA VAL A 240 24.99 -5.82 -31.60
C VAL A 240 26.49 -5.56 -31.52
N VAL A 241 27.24 -6.21 -32.40
CA VAL A 241 28.67 -6.03 -32.60
C VAL A 241 28.89 -5.46 -33.99
N TYR A 242 29.60 -4.35 -34.11
CA TYR A 242 29.92 -3.72 -35.39
C TYR A 242 31.43 -3.80 -35.66
N ALA A 243 31.81 -4.59 -36.64
CA ALA A 243 33.20 -4.78 -37.07
C ALA A 243 33.63 -3.64 -38.01
N VAL A 244 34.62 -2.86 -37.57
CA VAL A 244 35.24 -1.80 -38.35
C VAL A 244 36.58 -2.30 -38.87
N SER A 245 36.72 -2.41 -40.19
CA SER A 245 37.93 -2.91 -40.85
C SER A 245 38.83 -1.77 -41.29
N GLU A 246 38.24 -0.67 -41.73
CA GLU A 246 38.92 0.52 -42.26
C GLU A 246 39.28 1.55 -41.16
N GLU A 247 40.03 2.60 -41.53
CA GLU A 247 40.41 3.64 -40.57
C GLU A 247 39.26 4.58 -40.18
N MET A 248 38.26 4.72 -41.07
CA MET A 248 37.12 5.64 -40.95
C MET A 248 35.84 4.94 -41.40
N LEU A 249 34.69 5.46 -40.97
CA LEU A 249 33.39 5.10 -41.51
C LEU A 249 33.19 5.81 -42.86
N SER A 250 32.71 5.07 -43.85
CA SER A 250 32.22 5.63 -45.11
C SER A 250 30.82 6.23 -44.91
N LYS A 251 30.37 7.08 -45.85
CA LYS A 251 29.00 7.62 -45.82
C LYS A 251 27.93 6.54 -45.73
N GLN A 252 28.14 5.41 -46.41
CA GLN A 252 27.21 4.29 -46.37
C GLN A 252 27.19 3.60 -44.99
N ASP A 253 28.33 3.55 -44.30
CA ASP A 253 28.40 3.03 -42.92
C ASP A 253 27.68 3.97 -41.94
N GLU A 254 27.81 5.28 -42.13
CA GLU A 254 27.13 6.31 -41.33
C GLU A 254 25.61 6.25 -41.51
N GLU A 255 25.13 6.09 -42.75
CA GLU A 255 23.70 5.90 -43.05
C GLU A 255 23.14 4.64 -42.39
N GLU A 256 23.83 3.50 -42.51
CA GLU A 256 23.43 2.23 -41.89
C GLU A 256 23.36 2.34 -40.35
N LEU A 257 24.39 2.93 -39.73
CA LEU A 257 24.44 3.12 -38.29
C LEU A 257 23.38 4.11 -37.81
N THR A 258 23.02 5.12 -38.62
CA THR A 258 21.93 6.05 -38.31
C THR A 258 20.60 5.33 -38.33
N GLU A 259 20.33 4.52 -39.35
CA GLU A 259 19.11 3.70 -39.46
C GLU A 259 18.93 2.77 -38.25
N ILE A 260 20.00 2.05 -37.86
CA ILE A 260 19.98 1.15 -36.70
C ILE A 260 19.64 1.91 -35.41
N LYS A 261 20.23 3.11 -35.25
CA LYS A 261 20.03 3.93 -34.06
C LYS A 261 18.60 4.45 -33.96
N GLU A 262 18.06 4.97 -35.05
CA GLU A 262 16.72 5.58 -35.08
C GLU A 262 15.63 4.53 -34.93
N LYS A 263 15.76 3.39 -35.61
CA LYS A 263 14.74 2.32 -35.62
C LYS A 263 14.76 1.49 -34.34
N TYR A 264 15.93 1.13 -33.82
CA TYR A 264 16.04 0.15 -32.72
C TYR A 264 16.58 0.71 -31.40
N LYS A 265 17.29 1.84 -31.41
CA LYS A 265 17.91 2.47 -30.22
C LYS A 265 18.77 1.51 -29.39
N LEU A 266 19.41 0.54 -30.06
CA LEU A 266 20.22 -0.49 -29.41
C LEU A 266 21.64 0.01 -29.13
N PRO A 267 22.24 -0.42 -28.01
CA PRO A 267 23.67 -0.23 -27.79
C PRO A 267 24.49 -1.09 -28.74
N VAL A 268 25.61 -0.54 -29.22
CA VAL A 268 26.49 -1.21 -30.20
C VAL A 268 27.92 -1.33 -29.65
N PHE A 269 28.50 -2.51 -29.81
CA PHE A 269 29.91 -2.78 -29.54
C PHE A 269 30.72 -2.67 -30.83
N PHE A 270 31.40 -1.54 -31.00
CA PHE A 270 32.29 -1.29 -32.13
C PHE A 270 33.66 -1.91 -31.86
N ILE A 271 34.16 -2.71 -32.79
CA ILE A 271 35.49 -3.32 -32.69
C ILE A 271 36.28 -3.15 -33.98
N ARG A 272 37.51 -2.66 -33.85
CA ARG A 272 38.45 -2.58 -34.96
C ARG A 272 39.07 -3.94 -35.22
N THR A 273 39.05 -4.39 -36.47
CA THR A 273 39.50 -5.73 -36.87
C THR A 273 40.79 -5.73 -37.69
N SER A 274 41.30 -4.57 -38.12
CA SER A 274 42.58 -4.42 -38.80
C SER A 274 43.75 -4.50 -37.81
N SER A 275 44.77 -5.31 -38.14
CA SER A 275 46.01 -5.40 -37.38
C SER A 275 46.91 -4.22 -37.74
N THR A 276 46.94 -3.19 -36.90
CA THR A 276 47.90 -2.08 -37.01
C THR A 276 49.28 -2.51 -36.49
N LYS A 277 49.91 -3.48 -37.17
CA LYS A 277 51.35 -3.72 -36.97
C LYS A 277 52.23 -2.72 -37.73
N ASP A 278 51.67 -1.90 -38.63
CA ASP A 278 52.49 -1.07 -39.54
C ASP A 278 52.50 0.45 -39.31
N ARG A 279 51.79 1.05 -38.34
CA ARG A 279 51.79 2.53 -38.20
C ARG A 279 51.68 3.11 -36.78
N LEU A 280 52.35 2.55 -35.79
CA LEU A 280 52.57 3.27 -34.52
C LEU A 280 54.04 3.20 -34.08
N ILE A 281 54.91 3.88 -34.84
CA ILE A 281 56.08 4.51 -34.24
C ILE A 281 55.62 5.89 -33.76
N GLY A 282 55.44 6.04 -32.45
CA GLY A 282 55.30 7.33 -31.77
C GLY A 282 53.91 7.98 -31.85
N GLY A 283 53.07 7.77 -30.84
CA GLY A 283 51.87 8.58 -30.61
C GLY A 283 51.48 8.53 -29.14
N SER A 284 51.59 9.67 -28.46
CA SER A 284 51.28 9.90 -27.05
C SER A 284 49.86 9.49 -26.68
N GLU A 285 49.67 8.97 -25.47
CA GLU A 285 48.38 8.83 -24.79
C GLU A 285 47.62 10.17 -24.85
N GLY A 286 46.58 10.27 -25.69
CA GLY A 286 45.70 11.44 -25.74
C GLY A 286 45.06 11.78 -27.09
N VAL A 287 45.56 11.28 -28.22
CA VAL A 287 44.95 11.57 -29.53
C VAL A 287 43.83 10.57 -29.82
N ARG A 288 42.59 11.06 -29.89
CA ARG A 288 41.40 10.27 -30.23
C ARG A 288 41.40 9.94 -31.72
N SER A 289 40.97 8.72 -32.09
CA SER A 289 40.90 8.31 -33.50
C SER A 289 39.79 9.04 -34.27
N VAL A 290 39.93 9.12 -35.59
CA VAL A 290 38.89 9.71 -36.47
C VAL A 290 37.56 8.95 -36.32
N LEU A 291 37.63 7.62 -36.24
CA LEU A 291 36.48 6.76 -35.94
C LEU A 291 35.78 7.14 -34.62
N TYR A 292 36.54 7.47 -33.57
CA TYR A 292 35.97 7.87 -32.29
C TYR A 292 35.14 9.17 -32.41
N GLU A 293 35.63 10.17 -33.15
CA GLU A 293 34.87 11.41 -33.37
C GLU A 293 33.65 11.17 -34.27
N GLN A 294 33.74 10.36 -35.34
CA GLN A 294 32.57 9.99 -36.16
C GLN A 294 31.47 9.32 -35.33
N LEU A 295 31.83 8.42 -34.40
CA LEU A 295 30.87 7.76 -33.52
C LEU A 295 30.28 8.69 -32.43
N ILE A 296 30.96 9.78 -32.08
CA ILE A 296 30.39 10.85 -31.25
C ILE A 296 29.37 11.66 -32.05
N GLU A 297 29.68 12.02 -33.30
CA GLU A 297 28.79 12.77 -34.17
C GLU A 297 27.51 11.99 -34.47
N LEU A 298 27.63 10.68 -34.71
CA LEU A 298 26.49 9.76 -34.79
C LEU A 298 25.80 9.54 -33.44
N GLY A 299 26.35 10.07 -32.34
CA GLY A 299 25.81 10.02 -30.98
C GLY A 299 25.76 8.62 -30.36
N TYR A 300 26.63 7.71 -30.80
CA TYR A 300 26.83 6.42 -30.14
C TYR A 300 27.74 6.56 -28.91
N LEU A 301 28.71 7.47 -28.95
CA LEU A 301 29.65 7.74 -27.87
C LEU A 301 29.44 9.14 -27.27
N GLN A 302 29.85 9.36 -26.02
CA GLN A 302 29.77 10.66 -25.33
C GLN A 302 31.17 11.16 -24.93
N ARG A 303 31.40 12.49 -25.02
CA ARG A 303 32.68 13.11 -24.64
C ARG A 303 32.84 13.11 -23.10
N GLY A 304 33.89 12.48 -22.59
CA GLY A 304 34.33 12.62 -21.19
C GLY A 304 33.89 11.51 -20.21
N LEU A 305 33.12 10.51 -20.65
CA LEU A 305 32.88 9.29 -19.87
C LEU A 305 34.00 8.28 -20.15
N CYS A 306 34.68 7.80 -19.12
CA CYS A 306 35.57 6.65 -19.25
C CYS A 306 34.75 5.40 -19.59
N ASN A 307 35.27 4.52 -20.47
CA ASN A 307 34.66 3.24 -20.92
C ASN A 307 34.38 2.22 -19.78
N CYS A 308 34.44 2.63 -18.52
CA CYS A 308 34.31 1.78 -17.33
C CYS A 308 33.34 2.32 -16.26
N GLY A 309 32.48 3.29 -16.59
CA GLY A 309 31.47 3.80 -15.67
C GLY A 309 30.32 2.80 -15.43
N ALA A 310 30.05 2.49 -14.16
CA ALA A 310 28.82 1.80 -13.77
C ALA A 310 27.60 2.64 -14.19
N ALA A 311 26.63 2.01 -14.85
CA ALA A 311 25.39 2.66 -15.26
C ALA A 311 24.65 3.20 -14.02
N GLY A 312 24.35 4.50 -14.01
CA GLY A 312 23.37 5.07 -13.10
C GLY A 312 21.97 4.53 -13.41
N SER A 313 21.09 4.55 -12.42
CA SER A 313 19.70 4.12 -12.55
C SER A 313 18.99 4.83 -13.71
N GLY A 314 18.62 4.09 -14.76
CA GLY A 314 17.76 4.57 -15.84
C GLY A 314 18.45 4.97 -17.16
N SER A 315 19.75 4.73 -17.33
CA SER A 315 20.44 4.94 -18.62
C SER A 315 20.46 3.66 -19.45
N THR A 316 20.23 3.76 -20.76
CA THR A 316 20.56 2.71 -21.72
C THR A 316 22.04 2.34 -21.57
N ALA A 317 22.38 1.05 -21.73
CA ALA A 317 23.77 0.63 -21.73
C ALA A 317 24.55 1.47 -22.79
N PRO A 318 25.71 2.05 -22.45
CA PRO A 318 26.42 2.87 -23.41
C PRO A 318 27.01 1.99 -24.52
N SER A 319 27.03 2.51 -25.74
CA SER A 319 27.81 1.89 -26.82
C SER A 319 29.30 2.01 -26.51
N MET A 320 30.10 1.08 -27.04
CA MET A 320 31.51 0.94 -26.69
C MET A 320 32.36 0.83 -27.95
N LEU A 321 33.50 1.55 -28.00
CA LEU A 321 34.52 1.39 -29.04
C LEU A 321 35.76 0.68 -28.47
N VAL A 322 36.20 -0.37 -29.17
CA VAL A 322 37.42 -1.12 -28.90
C VAL A 322 38.33 -1.05 -30.13
N GLU A 323 39.42 -0.29 -30.02
CA GLU A 323 40.34 -0.05 -31.15
C GLU A 323 41.37 -1.16 -31.39
N GLN A 324 41.50 -2.12 -30.47
CA GLN A 324 42.46 -3.23 -30.56
C GLN A 324 41.72 -4.56 -30.51
N PHE A 325 41.84 -5.37 -31.57
CA PHE A 325 41.11 -6.64 -31.69
C PHE A 325 41.43 -7.62 -30.55
N GLU A 326 42.65 -7.61 -30.01
CA GLU A 326 43.06 -8.44 -28.88
C GLU A 326 42.23 -8.17 -27.61
N LYS A 327 41.57 -7.01 -27.54
CA LYS A 327 40.66 -6.62 -26.45
C LYS A 327 39.21 -7.04 -26.71
N ILE A 328 38.92 -7.89 -27.69
CA ILE A 328 37.57 -8.45 -27.96
C ILE A 328 36.91 -9.07 -26.71
N ARG A 329 37.69 -9.52 -25.73
CA ARG A 329 37.20 -9.95 -24.41
C ARG A 329 36.32 -8.92 -23.68
N GLN A 330 36.46 -7.62 -23.99
CA GLN A 330 35.59 -6.57 -23.45
C GLN A 330 34.13 -6.71 -23.89
N LEU A 331 33.86 -7.45 -24.97
CA LEU A 331 32.51 -7.84 -25.36
C LEU A 331 31.79 -8.54 -24.20
N SER A 332 32.48 -9.34 -23.38
CA SER A 332 31.87 -9.99 -22.22
C SER A 332 31.31 -9.00 -21.19
N THR A 333 31.95 -7.85 -21.02
CA THR A 333 31.50 -6.79 -20.11
C THR A 333 30.33 -6.05 -20.73
N PHE A 334 30.44 -5.68 -22.01
CA PHE A 334 29.36 -5.04 -22.76
C PHE A 334 28.10 -5.91 -22.80
N SER A 335 28.21 -7.16 -23.24
CA SER A 335 27.09 -8.12 -23.28
C SER A 335 26.44 -8.28 -21.92
N ARG A 336 27.22 -8.36 -20.84
CA ARG A 336 26.68 -8.44 -19.47
C ARG A 336 25.87 -7.19 -19.13
N GLN A 337 26.36 -5.99 -19.44
CA GLN A 337 25.66 -4.74 -19.17
C GLN A 337 24.34 -4.65 -19.93
N VAL A 338 24.34 -4.95 -21.23
CA VAL A 338 23.13 -4.94 -22.07
C VAL A 338 22.10 -5.93 -21.51
N LEU A 339 22.48 -7.18 -21.31
CA LEU A 339 21.60 -8.23 -20.79
C LEU A 339 21.07 -7.92 -19.37
N GLN A 340 21.92 -7.38 -18.51
CA GLN A 340 21.56 -7.01 -17.14
C GLN A 340 20.52 -5.90 -17.13
N MET A 341 20.67 -4.88 -17.99
CA MET A 341 19.70 -3.79 -18.13
C MET A 341 18.30 -4.33 -18.44
N HIS A 342 18.18 -5.24 -19.43
CA HIS A 342 16.90 -5.84 -19.79
C HIS A 342 16.24 -6.62 -18.64
N LEU A 343 17.01 -7.40 -17.88
CA LEU A 343 16.48 -8.09 -16.70
C LEU A 343 16.06 -7.12 -15.59
N VAL A 344 16.83 -6.04 -15.39
CA VAL A 344 16.52 -5.01 -14.39
C VAL A 344 15.21 -4.32 -14.75
N ASP A 345 15.02 -3.89 -16.00
CA ASP A 345 13.81 -3.21 -16.45
C ASP A 345 12.58 -4.12 -16.28
N ALA A 346 12.68 -5.38 -16.69
CA ALA A 346 11.59 -6.34 -16.49
C ALA A 346 11.31 -6.62 -15.00
N ALA A 347 12.34 -6.73 -14.17
CA ALA A 347 12.16 -6.88 -12.72
C ALA A 347 11.51 -5.64 -12.08
N ILE A 348 11.86 -4.43 -12.55
CA ILE A 348 11.23 -3.16 -12.13
C ILE A 348 9.75 -3.16 -12.47
N VAL A 349 9.39 -3.45 -13.73
CA VAL A 349 7.98 -3.47 -14.18
C VAL A 349 7.18 -4.48 -13.35
N LEU A 350 7.72 -5.69 -13.15
CA LEU A 350 7.06 -6.71 -12.34
C LEU A 350 6.90 -6.28 -10.87
N ASN A 351 7.93 -5.67 -10.27
CA ASN A 351 7.85 -5.16 -8.91
C ASN A 351 6.86 -4.00 -8.76
N MET A 352 6.76 -3.10 -9.75
CA MET A 352 5.75 -2.04 -9.76
C MET A 352 4.33 -2.60 -9.78
N VAL A 353 4.07 -3.63 -10.60
CA VAL A 353 2.77 -4.32 -10.61
C VAL A 353 2.47 -4.92 -9.24
N HIS A 354 3.40 -5.64 -8.63
CA HIS A 354 3.20 -6.25 -7.31
C HIS A 354 2.93 -5.20 -6.23
N SER A 355 3.75 -4.14 -6.17
CA SER A 355 3.64 -3.09 -5.15
C SER A 355 2.31 -2.34 -5.28
N ARG A 356 1.94 -1.92 -6.50
CA ARG A 356 0.65 -1.25 -6.77
C ARG A 356 -0.54 -2.12 -6.35
N CYS A 357 -0.53 -3.40 -6.72
CA CYS A 357 -1.61 -4.31 -6.34
C CYS A 357 -1.66 -4.58 -4.83
N LEU A 358 -0.51 -4.71 -4.18
CA LEU A 358 -0.43 -4.93 -2.74
C LEU A 358 -0.95 -3.72 -1.96
N ASP A 359 -0.59 -2.50 -2.37
CA ASP A 359 -1.10 -1.27 -1.77
C ASP A 359 -2.63 -1.16 -1.94
N LEU A 360 -3.18 -1.58 -3.09
CA LEU A 360 -4.64 -1.66 -3.29
C LEU A 360 -5.30 -2.63 -2.31
N PHE A 361 -4.74 -3.84 -2.11
CA PHE A 361 -5.26 -4.81 -1.14
C PHE A 361 -5.19 -4.27 0.29
N ILE A 362 -4.07 -3.65 0.67
CA ILE A 362 -3.86 -3.08 2.00
C ILE A 362 -4.86 -1.94 2.25
N ASN A 363 -4.97 -0.99 1.33
CA ASN A 363 -5.91 0.13 1.41
C ASN A 363 -7.36 -0.35 1.49
N LYS A 364 -7.74 -1.35 0.68
CA LYS A 364 -9.08 -1.93 0.77
C LYS A 364 -9.34 -2.60 2.11
N ALA A 365 -8.34 -3.25 2.67
CA ALA A 365 -8.50 -3.84 3.98
C ALA A 365 -8.60 -2.79 5.10
N PHE A 366 -7.96 -1.63 4.96
CA PHE A 366 -8.20 -0.49 5.84
C PHE A 366 -9.63 0.05 5.73
N ASP A 367 -10.14 0.25 4.51
CA ASP A 367 -11.51 0.71 4.28
C ASP A 367 -12.53 -0.25 4.92
N MET A 368 -12.37 -1.56 4.68
CA MET A 368 -13.22 -2.59 5.26
C MET A 368 -13.12 -2.62 6.79
N HIS A 369 -11.90 -2.55 7.36
CA HIS A 369 -11.72 -2.54 8.81
C HIS A 369 -12.36 -1.31 9.45
N ARG A 370 -12.21 -0.14 8.80
CA ARG A 370 -12.81 1.11 9.25
C ARG A 370 -14.33 1.02 9.25
N ASP A 371 -14.93 0.47 8.20
CA ASP A 371 -16.38 0.27 8.14
C ASP A 371 -16.88 -0.68 9.23
N LEU A 372 -16.18 -1.80 9.45
CA LEU A 372 -16.45 -2.76 10.53
C LEU A 372 -16.43 -2.12 11.93
N GLN A 373 -15.60 -1.10 12.15
CA GLN A 373 -15.55 -0.38 13.42
C GLN A 373 -16.54 0.78 13.52
N ILE A 374 -16.67 1.60 12.47
CA ILE A 374 -17.41 2.86 12.52
C ILE A 374 -18.92 2.62 12.45
N THR A 375 -19.38 1.72 11.59
CA THR A 375 -20.81 1.51 11.36
C THR A 375 -21.54 1.07 12.64
N PRO A 376 -21.06 0.07 13.42
CA PRO A 376 -21.66 -0.27 14.70
C PRO A 376 -21.64 0.90 15.71
N LYS A 377 -20.52 1.64 15.81
CA LYS A 377 -20.41 2.80 16.71
C LYS A 377 -21.40 3.92 16.36
N ARG A 378 -21.66 4.17 15.07
CA ARG A 378 -22.64 5.16 14.63
C ARG A 378 -24.08 4.73 14.92
N LEU A 379 -24.40 3.45 14.75
CA LEU A 379 -25.71 2.90 15.10
C LEU A 379 -25.94 3.00 16.60
N GLU A 380 -24.94 2.64 17.41
CA GLU A 380 -24.95 2.78 18.86
C GLU A 380 -25.12 4.24 19.30
N TYR A 381 -24.36 5.16 18.71
CA TYR A 381 -24.47 6.59 19.01
C TYR A 381 -25.86 7.14 18.66
N THR A 382 -26.43 6.72 17.53
CA THR A 382 -27.79 7.11 17.12
C THR A 382 -28.82 6.62 18.13
N ARG A 383 -28.69 5.37 18.58
CA ARG A 383 -29.51 4.77 19.65
C ARG A 383 -29.39 5.53 20.96
N GLN A 384 -28.17 5.84 21.38
CA GLN A 384 -27.92 6.58 22.61
C GLN A 384 -28.53 7.98 22.56
N LYS A 385 -28.37 8.71 21.45
CA LYS A 385 -28.92 10.06 21.29
C LYS A 385 -30.44 10.08 21.25
N GLU A 386 -31.06 9.10 20.62
CA GLU A 386 -32.51 8.99 20.64
C GLU A 386 -33.04 8.61 22.04
N ASN A 387 -32.40 7.68 22.75
CA ASN A 387 -32.71 7.37 24.15
C ASN A 387 -32.57 8.60 25.07
N GLU A 388 -31.47 9.36 24.92
CA GLU A 388 -31.25 10.59 25.69
C GLU A 388 -32.39 11.61 25.47
N LEU A 389 -32.89 11.72 24.23
CA LEU A 389 -34.05 12.56 23.94
C LEU A 389 -35.31 12.01 24.59
N TYR A 390 -35.60 10.73 24.41
CA TYR A 390 -36.78 10.08 24.96
C TYR A 390 -36.84 10.32 26.48
N GLU A 391 -35.75 10.04 27.19
CA GLU A 391 -35.62 10.29 28.63
C GLU A 391 -35.73 11.76 29.01
N SER A 392 -35.19 12.67 28.19
CA SER A 392 -35.31 14.11 28.42
C SER A 392 -36.76 14.59 28.26
N LEU A 393 -37.43 14.20 27.18
CA LEU A 393 -38.83 14.55 26.89
C LEU A 393 -39.79 13.92 27.90
N MET A 394 -39.51 12.70 28.37
CA MET A 394 -40.24 12.06 29.46
C MET A 394 -40.08 12.84 30.78
N ARG A 395 -38.85 13.19 31.17
CA ARG A 395 -38.60 14.04 32.36
C ARG A 395 -39.25 15.42 32.26
N ILE A 396 -39.25 16.01 31.06
CA ILE A 396 -39.91 17.29 30.80
C ILE A 396 -41.41 17.12 30.91
N SER A 397 -42.00 16.03 30.40
CA SER A 397 -43.42 15.73 30.59
C SER A 397 -43.80 15.59 32.07
N ASP A 398 -42.97 14.89 32.85
CA ASP A 398 -43.18 14.71 34.29
C ASP A 398 -43.07 16.03 35.07
N ARG A 399 -42.04 16.85 34.79
CA ARG A 399 -41.88 18.19 35.40
C ARG A 399 -42.98 19.14 34.94
N LYS A 400 -43.30 19.12 33.65
CA LYS A 400 -44.34 19.94 33.04
C LYS A 400 -45.72 19.49 33.48
N GLN A 401 -45.96 18.29 33.98
CA GLN A 401 -47.26 17.90 34.54
C GLN A 401 -47.61 18.77 35.75
N GLU A 402 -46.64 19.06 36.62
CA GLU A 402 -46.84 19.93 37.78
C GLU A 402 -46.91 21.40 37.34
N GLU A 403 -46.04 21.85 36.42
CA GLU A 403 -46.13 23.21 35.84
C GLU A 403 -47.43 23.43 35.03
N LEU A 404 -47.96 22.42 34.33
CA LEU A 404 -49.23 22.46 33.59
C LEU A 404 -50.40 22.53 34.53
N LYS A 405 -50.35 21.78 35.63
CA LYS A 405 -51.36 21.85 36.69
C LYS A 405 -51.40 23.26 37.26
N ASP A 406 -50.26 23.84 37.62
CA ASP A 406 -50.18 25.21 38.15
C ASP A 406 -50.60 26.25 37.11
N MET A 407 -50.17 26.10 35.86
CA MET A 407 -50.56 26.95 34.74
C MET A 407 -52.06 26.86 34.43
N ILE A 408 -52.66 25.66 34.45
CA ILE A 408 -54.11 25.48 34.24
C ILE A 408 -54.87 26.13 35.40
N VAL A 409 -54.40 25.97 36.64
CA VAL A 409 -54.98 26.67 37.81
C VAL A 409 -54.87 28.19 37.64
N GLU A 410 -53.69 28.70 37.29
CA GLU A 410 -53.44 30.13 37.12
C GLU A 410 -54.24 30.71 35.94
N THR A 411 -54.33 29.99 34.83
CA THR A 411 -55.10 30.38 33.63
C THR A 411 -56.60 30.32 33.88
N LEU A 412 -57.09 29.28 34.58
CA LEU A 412 -58.48 29.21 35.01
C LEU A 412 -58.81 30.36 35.96
N ASN A 413 -57.91 30.71 36.88
CA ASN A 413 -58.10 31.81 37.83
C ASN A 413 -58.04 33.18 37.14
N SER A 414 -57.10 33.40 36.22
CA SER A 414 -56.96 34.68 35.50
C SER A 414 -58.08 34.91 34.49
N MET A 415 -58.57 33.84 33.88
CA MET A 415 -59.69 33.91 32.93
C MET A 415 -61.05 33.77 33.62
N ARG A 416 -61.10 33.49 34.92
CA ARG A 416 -62.35 33.17 35.65
C ARG A 416 -63.41 34.24 35.48
N GLU A 417 -63.09 35.49 35.84
CA GLU A 417 -64.06 36.58 35.73
C GLU A 417 -64.44 36.87 34.27
N GLN A 418 -63.45 36.83 33.36
CA GLN A 418 -63.67 37.10 31.95
C GLN A 418 -64.56 36.03 31.29
N LEU A 419 -64.40 34.75 31.65
CA LEU A 419 -65.25 33.65 31.18
C LEU A 419 -66.66 33.72 31.77
N LEU A 420 -66.79 34.12 33.02
CA LEU A 420 -68.09 34.34 33.67
C LEU A 420 -68.85 35.52 33.03
N GLU A 421 -68.13 36.56 32.65
CA GLU A 421 -68.69 37.74 31.96
C GLU A 421 -69.03 37.44 30.50
N ASP A 422 -68.15 36.74 29.77
CA ASP A 422 -68.41 36.25 28.41
C ASP A 422 -69.61 35.30 28.37
N ALA A 423 -69.77 34.42 29.38
CA ALA A 423 -70.93 33.54 29.51
C ALA A 423 -72.22 34.31 29.85
N ALA A 424 -72.16 35.34 30.70
CA ALA A 424 -73.31 36.20 31.03
C ALA A 424 -73.84 36.92 29.79
N ASN A 425 -72.92 37.44 28.99
CA ASN A 425 -73.20 38.24 27.78
C ASN A 425 -73.41 37.39 26.52
N MET A 426 -73.31 36.06 26.63
CA MET A 426 -73.44 35.14 25.51
C MET A 426 -74.85 35.16 24.92
N GLN A 427 -74.94 35.40 23.61
CA GLN A 427 -76.16 35.16 22.84
C GLN A 427 -76.14 33.74 22.28
N PHE A 428 -77.22 32.99 22.52
CA PHE A 428 -77.32 31.62 22.03
C PHE A 428 -77.66 31.60 20.55
N LYS A 429 -76.94 30.79 19.79
CA LYS A 429 -77.28 30.53 18.39
C LYS A 429 -78.53 29.66 18.33
N ASP A 430 -79.46 30.02 17.44
CA ASP A 430 -80.66 29.26 17.10
C ASP A 430 -81.65 29.04 18.26
N ILE A 431 -81.57 29.86 19.32
CA ILE A 431 -82.49 29.81 20.48
C ILE A 431 -82.94 31.24 20.79
N VAL A 432 -84.25 31.48 20.71
CA VAL A 432 -84.86 32.79 21.07
C VAL A 432 -85.25 32.74 22.54
N ILE A 433 -84.56 33.50 23.39
CA ILE A 433 -84.93 33.64 24.81
C ILE A 433 -86.12 34.61 24.91
N PRO A 434 -87.30 34.18 25.43
CA PRO A 434 -88.44 35.07 25.63
C PRO A 434 -88.14 36.14 26.70
N GLN A 435 -88.48 37.40 26.44
CA GLN A 435 -88.24 38.51 27.38
C GLN A 435 -89.09 38.45 28.67
N ASN A 436 -90.11 37.59 28.72
CA ASN A 436 -91.15 37.59 29.77
C ASN A 436 -91.11 36.43 30.77
N GLY A 437 -89.99 35.71 30.89
CA GLY A 437 -89.83 34.70 31.94
C GLY A 437 -90.65 33.40 31.77
N GLU A 438 -91.11 33.09 30.55
CA GLU A 438 -91.73 31.79 30.25
C GLU A 438 -90.70 30.64 30.25
N PRO A 439 -91.09 29.43 30.68
CA PRO A 439 -90.19 28.29 30.81
C PRO A 439 -89.73 27.80 29.43
N VAL A 440 -88.42 27.85 29.23
CA VAL A 440 -87.73 27.32 28.05
C VAL A 440 -87.77 25.80 28.10
N SER A 441 -87.94 25.11 26.96
CA SER A 441 -88.08 23.65 26.95
C SER A 441 -86.82 22.97 27.52
N ALA A 442 -86.98 21.80 28.14
CA ALA A 442 -85.84 21.04 28.70
C ALA A 442 -84.77 20.68 27.63
N HIS A 443 -85.16 20.67 26.34
CA HIS A 443 -84.23 20.50 25.23
C HIS A 443 -83.41 21.76 24.95
N GLU A 444 -84.05 22.93 24.89
CA GLU A 444 -83.39 24.22 24.68
C GLU A 444 -82.46 24.60 25.86
N VAL A 445 -82.84 24.30 27.10
CA VAL A 445 -81.96 24.50 28.28
C VAL A 445 -80.69 23.64 28.16
N LYS A 446 -80.80 22.39 27.69
CA LYS A 446 -79.65 21.54 27.41
C LYS A 446 -78.77 22.10 26.30
N CYS A 447 -79.35 22.67 25.26
CA CYS A 447 -78.61 23.33 24.18
C CYS A 447 -77.88 24.60 24.67
N CYS A 448 -78.50 25.40 25.54
CA CYS A 448 -77.86 26.57 26.18
C CYS A 448 -76.67 26.17 27.06
N ILE A 449 -76.83 25.13 27.88
CA ILE A 449 -75.73 24.57 28.69
C ILE A 449 -74.61 24.06 27.78
N PHE A 450 -74.93 23.42 26.66
CA PHE A 450 -73.96 22.95 25.68
C PHE A 450 -73.16 24.10 25.05
N GLN A 451 -73.82 25.20 24.66
CA GLN A 451 -73.14 26.37 24.08
C GLN A 451 -72.22 27.08 25.09
N ILE A 452 -72.64 27.23 26.37
CA ILE A 452 -71.77 27.79 27.43
C ILE A 452 -70.54 26.90 27.66
N LYS A 453 -70.72 25.57 27.64
CA LYS A 453 -69.60 24.62 27.73
C LYS A 453 -68.63 24.81 26.58
N GLU A 454 -69.10 24.84 25.34
CA GLU A 454 -68.26 25.03 24.15
C GLU A 454 -67.43 26.32 24.21
N LEU A 455 -67.99 27.42 24.72
CA LEU A 455 -67.29 28.68 24.93
C LEU A 455 -66.10 28.53 25.89
N ILE A 456 -66.34 27.91 27.06
CA ILE A 456 -65.30 27.69 28.08
C ILE A 456 -64.21 26.75 27.57
N ILE A 457 -64.61 25.66 26.90
CA ILE A 457 -63.69 24.68 26.30
C ILE A 457 -62.79 25.37 25.27
N SER A 458 -63.36 26.21 24.40
CA SER A 458 -62.63 26.90 23.33
C SER A 458 -61.58 27.87 23.86
N ARG A 459 -61.96 28.71 24.82
CA ARG A 459 -61.05 29.68 25.44
C ARG A 459 -59.95 29.02 26.28
N LEU A 460 -60.29 27.99 27.05
CA LEU A 460 -59.31 27.25 27.85
C LEU A 460 -58.30 26.51 26.96
N ASN A 461 -58.79 25.88 25.88
CA ASN A 461 -57.97 25.15 24.93
C ASN A 461 -56.94 26.07 24.25
N GLN A 462 -57.34 27.24 23.77
CA GLN A 462 -56.42 28.22 23.16
C GLN A 462 -55.30 28.66 24.13
N ALA A 463 -55.63 28.93 25.38
CA ALA A 463 -54.66 29.42 26.36
C ALA A 463 -53.64 28.34 26.79
N VAL A 464 -54.09 27.10 26.99
CA VAL A 464 -53.23 25.96 27.38
C VAL A 464 -52.31 25.54 26.23
N VAL A 465 -52.81 25.53 24.98
CA VAL A 465 -52.07 25.10 23.79
C VAL A 465 -50.87 26.02 23.49
N ASN A 466 -51.06 27.34 23.54
CA ASN A 466 -50.00 28.30 23.18
C ASN A 466 -48.75 28.17 24.08
N LYS A 467 -48.95 27.94 25.38
CA LYS A 467 -47.83 27.74 26.33
C LYS A 467 -47.15 26.37 26.14
N LEU A 468 -47.88 25.33 25.71
CA LEU A 468 -47.37 23.97 25.50
C LEU A 468 -46.48 23.86 24.24
N ILE A 469 -46.89 24.52 23.16
CA ILE A 469 -46.18 24.52 21.86
C ILE A 469 -44.75 25.07 22.03
N SER A 470 -44.61 26.25 22.63
CA SER A 470 -43.31 26.93 22.79
C SER A 470 -42.22 26.10 23.51
N SER A 471 -42.61 25.28 24.49
CA SER A 471 -41.66 24.47 25.27
C SER A 471 -41.22 23.20 24.52
N VAL A 472 -42.09 22.59 23.72
CA VAL A 472 -41.79 21.38 22.94
C VAL A 472 -40.96 21.71 21.70
N ASP A 473 -41.19 22.88 21.10
CA ASP A 473 -40.49 23.34 19.90
C ASP A 473 -38.97 23.48 20.11
N TYR A 474 -38.55 24.08 21.23
CA TYR A 474 -37.14 24.33 21.53
C TYR A 474 -36.28 23.05 21.64
N LEU A 475 -36.80 22.01 22.32
CA LEU A 475 -36.08 20.75 22.51
C LEU A 475 -36.06 19.90 21.24
N ARG A 476 -37.11 20.01 20.43
CA ARG A 476 -37.26 19.35 19.13
C ARG A 476 -36.23 19.88 18.13
N GLU A 477 -36.07 21.19 17.99
CA GLU A 477 -35.14 21.80 17.03
C GLU A 477 -33.68 21.38 17.27
N SER A 478 -33.26 21.30 18.54
CA SER A 478 -31.90 20.84 18.89
C SER A 478 -31.67 19.37 18.54
N PHE A 479 -32.71 18.52 18.60
CA PHE A 479 -32.61 17.09 18.36
C PHE A 479 -32.69 16.72 16.88
N VAL A 480 -33.73 17.18 16.17
CA VAL A 480 -33.95 16.85 14.75
C VAL A 480 -32.75 17.30 13.92
N GLY A 481 -32.19 18.49 14.18
CA GLY A 481 -30.99 18.96 13.49
C GLY A 481 -29.74 18.09 13.77
N THR A 482 -29.64 17.49 14.95
CA THR A 482 -28.52 16.58 15.29
C THR A 482 -28.72 15.21 14.63
N MET A 483 -29.94 14.69 14.68
CA MET A 483 -30.30 13.39 14.12
C MET A 483 -30.24 13.39 12.59
N GLU A 484 -30.73 14.44 11.93
CA GLU A 484 -30.58 14.62 10.48
C GLU A 484 -29.12 14.65 10.04
N ARG A 485 -28.24 15.32 10.80
CA ARG A 485 -26.79 15.33 10.50
C ARG A 485 -26.18 13.93 10.64
N CYS A 486 -26.57 13.17 11.67
CA CYS A 486 -26.11 11.80 11.87
C CYS A 486 -26.58 10.86 10.75
N LEU A 487 -27.86 10.94 10.39
CA LEU A 487 -28.46 10.13 9.32
C LEU A 487 -27.93 10.51 7.94
N ARG A 488 -27.78 11.81 7.62
CA ARG A 488 -27.13 12.26 6.37
C ARG A 488 -25.68 11.79 6.29
N SER A 489 -24.96 11.72 7.42
CA SER A 489 -23.61 11.14 7.44
C SER A 489 -23.59 9.64 7.19
N LEU A 490 -24.65 8.91 7.60
CA LEU A 490 -24.82 7.48 7.31
C LEU A 490 -25.17 7.25 5.83
N GLU A 491 -26.02 8.10 5.24
CA GLU A 491 -26.33 8.08 3.80
C GLU A 491 -25.13 8.45 2.92
N LYS A 492 -24.32 9.44 3.34
CA LYS A 492 -23.14 9.86 2.58
C LYS A 492 -22.03 8.81 2.55
N SER A 493 -21.91 7.97 3.58
CA SER A 493 -21.05 6.78 3.53
C SER A 493 -21.55 5.69 2.57
N GLN A 494 -22.74 5.85 1.98
CA GLN A 494 -23.42 4.84 1.19
C GLN A 494 -23.55 5.20 -0.30
N GLN A 495 -23.15 6.40 -0.74
CA GLN A 495 -23.32 6.86 -2.13
C GLN A 495 -22.62 6.00 -3.20
N GLU A 496 -21.89 4.95 -2.82
CA GLU A 496 -21.29 3.96 -3.74
C GLU A 496 -22.04 2.61 -3.81
N SER A 497 -23.18 2.41 -3.13
CA SER A 497 -23.94 1.14 -3.21
C SER A 497 -25.47 1.29 -3.16
N SER A 498 -26.14 0.68 -4.14
CA SER A 498 -27.58 0.78 -4.43
C SER A 498 -28.47 -0.14 -3.56
N SER A 499 -28.40 -0.07 -2.22
CA SER A 499 -29.38 -0.79 -1.38
C SER A 499 -30.62 0.06 -1.10
N HIS A 500 -31.62 -0.03 -1.98
CA HIS A 500 -32.94 0.59 -1.81
C HIS A 500 -33.60 0.24 -0.46
N VAL A 501 -33.30 -0.94 0.12
CA VAL A 501 -33.85 -1.40 1.40
C VAL A 501 -33.32 -0.57 2.58
N THR A 502 -32.01 -0.31 2.64
CA THR A 502 -31.39 0.51 3.69
C THR A 502 -31.89 1.95 3.61
N SER A 503 -31.96 2.53 2.41
CA SER A 503 -32.54 3.87 2.20
C SER A 503 -34.01 3.93 2.64
N ASN A 504 -34.79 2.87 2.41
CA ASN A 504 -36.18 2.81 2.87
C ASN A 504 -36.28 2.75 4.40
N HIS A 505 -35.43 2.00 5.08
CA HIS A 505 -35.40 1.98 6.56
C HIS A 505 -34.89 3.30 7.14
N LEU A 506 -33.91 3.94 6.50
CA LEU A 506 -33.43 5.26 6.88
C LEU A 506 -34.51 6.32 6.68
N LYS A 507 -35.28 6.24 5.59
CA LYS A 507 -36.50 7.03 5.37
C LYS A 507 -37.57 6.72 6.39
N GLN A 508 -37.72 5.48 6.85
CA GLN A 508 -38.66 5.14 7.93
C GLN A 508 -38.21 5.73 9.27
N ILE A 509 -36.91 5.70 9.58
CA ILE A 509 -36.33 6.35 10.76
C ILE A 509 -36.55 7.87 10.69
N LEU A 510 -36.26 8.46 9.54
CA LEU A 510 -36.45 9.87 9.29
C LEU A 510 -37.94 10.22 9.35
N ASN A 511 -38.83 9.40 8.79
CA ASN A 511 -40.28 9.55 8.86
C ASN A 511 -40.79 9.40 10.29
N ALA A 512 -40.22 8.51 11.11
CA ALA A 512 -40.60 8.40 12.52
C ALA A 512 -40.18 9.67 13.28
N ALA A 513 -38.97 10.17 13.04
CA ALA A 513 -38.50 11.44 13.58
C ALA A 513 -39.32 12.65 13.08
N TYR A 514 -39.68 12.68 11.79
CA TYR A 514 -40.60 13.67 11.22
C TYR A 514 -42.03 13.47 11.70
N HIS A 515 -42.45 12.26 12.04
CA HIS A 515 -43.79 12.02 12.57
C HIS A 515 -43.89 12.59 13.99
N VAL A 516 -42.82 12.51 14.80
CA VAL A 516 -42.68 13.33 16.02
C VAL A 516 -42.82 14.80 15.66
N GLU A 517 -42.12 15.29 14.64
CA GLU A 517 -42.22 16.69 14.21
C GLU A 517 -43.67 17.10 13.85
N VAL A 518 -44.35 16.37 12.97
CA VAL A 518 -45.70 16.68 12.48
C VAL A 518 -46.75 16.57 13.59
N THR A 519 -46.66 15.58 14.47
CA THR A 519 -47.64 15.41 15.57
C THR A 519 -47.60 16.55 16.58
N PHE A 520 -46.45 17.21 16.73
CA PHE A 520 -46.24 18.29 17.70
C PHE A 520 -46.15 19.69 17.06
N ASN A 521 -45.95 19.82 15.75
CA ASN A 521 -45.89 21.10 15.02
C ASN A 521 -47.26 21.53 14.44
N SER A 522 -48.17 20.58 14.21
CA SER A 522 -49.55 20.91 13.84
C SER A 522 -50.27 21.43 15.07
N GLY A 523 -50.38 22.76 15.22
CA GLY A 523 -51.19 23.39 16.26
C GLY A 523 -52.57 22.71 16.39
N SER A 524 -53.15 22.25 15.28
CA SER A 524 -54.40 21.48 15.23
C SER A 524 -54.39 20.11 15.93
N THR A 525 -53.30 19.32 15.92
CA THR A 525 -53.26 18.00 16.59
C THR A 525 -53.10 18.12 18.10
N VAL A 526 -52.29 19.07 18.56
CA VAL A 526 -52.13 19.39 19.99
C VAL A 526 -53.42 20.03 20.52
N THR A 527 -53.99 20.98 19.76
CA THR A 527 -55.29 21.60 20.05
C THR A 527 -56.42 20.58 20.11
N ARG A 528 -56.44 19.61 19.19
CA ARG A 528 -57.43 18.53 19.19
C ARG A 528 -57.23 17.57 20.36
N MET A 529 -56.00 17.25 20.73
CA MET A 529 -55.68 16.40 21.89
C MET A 529 -56.14 17.06 23.19
N VAL A 530 -55.83 18.34 23.38
CA VAL A 530 -56.24 19.12 24.56
C VAL A 530 -57.76 19.31 24.57
N TRP A 531 -58.37 19.62 23.41
CA TRP A 531 -59.82 19.71 23.22
C TRP A 531 -60.56 18.42 23.60
N GLU A 532 -60.15 17.27 23.06
CA GLU A 532 -60.77 15.96 23.32
C GLU A 532 -60.77 15.64 24.83
N GLN A 533 -59.72 16.01 25.57
CA GLN A 533 -59.65 15.79 27.01
C GLN A 533 -60.53 16.75 27.81
N ILE A 534 -60.55 18.03 27.45
CA ILE A 534 -61.43 19.02 28.09
C ILE A 534 -62.91 18.62 27.86
N VAL A 535 -63.26 18.20 26.64
CA VAL A 535 -64.60 17.70 26.28
C VAL A 535 -64.97 16.45 27.09
N GLN A 536 -64.09 15.45 27.19
CA GLN A 536 -64.36 14.21 27.94
C GLN A 536 -64.63 14.46 29.43
N ILE A 537 -63.98 15.46 30.03
CA ILE A 537 -64.18 15.82 31.45
C ILE A 537 -65.53 16.53 31.63
N ILE A 538 -65.88 17.47 30.75
CA ILE A 538 -67.09 18.32 30.86
C ILE A 538 -68.37 17.59 30.41
N GLN A 539 -68.26 16.58 29.54
CA GLN A 539 -69.40 15.77 29.09
C GLN A 539 -69.94 14.81 30.17
N ARG A 540 -69.16 14.48 31.21
CA ARG A 540 -69.56 13.56 32.29
C ARG A 540 -70.45 14.18 33.37
N ILE A 541 -70.90 15.42 33.20
CA ILE A 541 -71.60 16.18 34.24
C ILE A 541 -73.12 16.15 34.03
N THR A 542 -73.87 15.76 35.07
CA THR A 542 -75.34 15.80 35.14
C THR A 542 -75.81 17.09 35.83
N TRP A 543 -76.76 17.82 35.23
CA TRP A 543 -77.18 19.15 35.67
C TRP A 543 -78.67 19.21 36.03
N VAL A 544 -79.01 20.10 36.98
CA VAL A 544 -80.38 20.38 37.41
C VAL A 544 -80.96 21.56 36.62
N SER A 545 -82.14 21.38 36.03
CA SER A 545 -82.82 22.39 35.20
C SER A 545 -83.43 23.52 36.05
N PRO A 546 -83.15 24.79 35.79
CA PRO A 546 -83.86 25.91 36.41
C PRO A 546 -85.02 26.43 35.54
N PRO A 547 -85.93 27.23 36.12
CA PRO A 547 -87.13 27.71 35.44
C PRO A 547 -86.91 28.87 34.46
N THR A 548 -85.81 29.64 34.53
CA THR A 548 -85.56 30.80 33.63
C THR A 548 -84.06 31.00 33.31
N ILE A 549 -83.77 31.45 32.08
CA ILE A 549 -82.40 31.68 31.56
C ILE A 549 -81.99 33.13 31.82
N THR A 550 -81.39 33.41 32.99
CA THR A 550 -80.88 34.74 33.37
C THR A 550 -79.35 34.87 33.20
N PRO A 551 -78.79 36.09 33.12
CA PRO A 551 -77.34 36.30 33.13
C PRO A 551 -76.64 35.65 34.33
N GLU A 552 -77.28 35.69 35.51
CA GLU A 552 -76.79 35.08 36.75
C GLU A 552 -76.79 33.55 36.67
N TRP A 553 -77.80 32.98 36.00
CA TRP A 553 -77.84 31.55 35.73
C TRP A 553 -76.72 31.14 34.77
N LYS A 554 -76.48 31.89 33.68
CA LYS A 554 -75.37 31.61 32.76
C LYS A 554 -74.02 31.67 33.47
N ARG A 555 -73.81 32.66 34.36
CA ARG A 555 -72.63 32.73 35.24
C ARG A 555 -72.51 31.50 36.12
N ARG A 556 -73.59 31.05 36.76
CA ARG A 556 -73.57 29.87 37.65
C ARG A 556 -73.24 28.59 36.89
N VAL A 557 -73.81 28.41 35.69
CA VAL A 557 -73.47 27.28 34.80
C VAL A 557 -72.00 27.30 34.37
N ALA A 558 -71.47 28.48 34.03
CA ALA A 558 -70.06 28.64 33.70
C ALA A 558 -69.14 28.40 34.90
N GLN A 559 -69.54 28.87 36.09
CA GLN A 559 -68.82 28.68 37.34
C GLN A 559 -68.72 27.20 37.73
N ASP A 560 -69.84 26.49 37.69
CA ASP A 560 -69.84 25.06 38.02
C ASP A 560 -69.04 24.24 36.99
N ALA A 561 -69.04 24.64 35.71
CA ALA A 561 -68.22 24.02 34.66
C ALA A 561 -66.71 24.26 34.86
N ILE A 562 -66.32 25.42 35.38
CA ILE A 562 -64.93 25.75 35.75
C ILE A 562 -64.50 24.96 37.00
N GLU A 563 -65.37 24.83 38.01
CA GLU A 563 -65.06 24.14 39.27
C GLU A 563 -64.98 22.61 39.13
N THR A 564 -65.71 22.03 38.17
CA THR A 564 -65.61 20.60 37.83
C THR A 564 -64.35 20.25 37.02
N LEU A 565 -63.72 21.25 36.39
CA LEU A 565 -62.46 21.15 35.66
C LEU A 565 -61.29 21.03 36.65
N SER A 566 -61.10 19.85 37.23
CA SER A 566 -59.92 19.59 38.08
C SER A 566 -58.64 19.74 37.28
N ALA A 567 -57.89 20.83 37.52
CA ALA A 567 -56.62 21.10 36.87
C ALA A 567 -55.62 19.93 37.00
N SER A 568 -55.65 19.23 38.14
CA SER A 568 -54.82 18.03 38.36
C SER A 568 -55.23 16.84 37.48
N LYS A 569 -56.53 16.60 37.29
CA LYS A 569 -57.01 15.53 36.39
C LYS A 569 -56.74 15.87 34.91
N LEU A 570 -56.93 17.13 34.52
CA LEU A 570 -56.68 17.60 33.16
C LEU A 570 -55.18 17.53 32.82
N ALA A 571 -54.31 18.06 33.69
CA ALA A 571 -52.86 18.00 33.52
C ALA A 571 -52.36 16.55 33.42
N LYS A 572 -52.82 15.66 34.31
CA LYS A 572 -52.46 14.24 34.30
C LYS A 572 -52.95 13.51 33.04
N SER A 573 -54.14 13.83 32.53
CA SER A 573 -54.67 13.22 31.30
C SER A 573 -53.90 13.70 30.05
N ILE A 574 -53.61 15.00 29.96
CA ILE A 574 -52.83 15.59 28.86
C ILE A 574 -51.40 15.02 28.85
N CYS A 575 -50.71 14.98 30.00
CA CYS A 575 -49.36 14.41 30.10
C CYS A 575 -49.35 12.90 29.80
N SER A 576 -50.36 12.14 30.26
CA SER A 576 -50.47 10.71 29.93
C SER A 576 -50.62 10.46 28.43
N GLN A 577 -51.45 11.25 27.73
CA GLN A 577 -51.64 11.13 26.29
C GLN A 577 -50.40 11.56 25.51
N PHE A 578 -49.69 12.59 25.99
CA PHE A 578 -48.41 13.04 25.47
C PHE A 578 -47.33 11.93 25.60
N CYS A 579 -47.15 11.38 26.81
CA CYS A 579 -46.21 10.28 27.06
C CYS A 579 -46.53 9.04 26.21
N LYS A 580 -47.80 8.71 26.01
CA LYS A 580 -48.22 7.57 25.18
C LYS A 580 -47.83 7.75 23.71
N ARG A 581 -48.00 8.94 23.15
CA ARG A 581 -47.59 9.25 21.76
C ARG A 581 -46.07 9.25 21.61
N LEU A 582 -45.36 9.82 22.59
CA LEU A 582 -43.90 9.82 22.61
C LEU A 582 -43.34 8.39 22.67
N LYS A 583 -43.90 7.55 23.56
CA LYS A 583 -43.53 6.13 23.68
C LYS A 583 -43.78 5.35 22.38
N SER A 584 -44.93 5.56 21.73
CA SER A 584 -45.21 4.90 20.45
C SER A 584 -44.22 5.30 19.36
N SER A 585 -43.76 6.55 19.36
CA SER A 585 -42.77 7.01 18.39
C SER A 585 -41.36 6.48 18.68
N HIS A 586 -40.97 6.41 19.95
CA HIS A 586 -39.74 5.79 20.41
C HIS A 586 -39.69 4.30 20.02
N GLU A 587 -40.77 3.56 20.26
CA GLU A 587 -40.89 2.15 19.88
C GLU A 587 -40.79 1.95 18.35
N ALA A 588 -41.41 2.82 17.56
CA ALA A 588 -41.32 2.78 16.10
C ALA A 588 -39.89 3.07 15.61
N PHE A 589 -39.22 4.07 16.19
CA PHE A 589 -37.83 4.39 15.89
C PHE A 589 -36.91 3.22 16.22
N ALA A 590 -37.02 2.65 17.43
CA ALA A 590 -36.22 1.51 17.86
C ALA A 590 -36.43 0.29 16.96
N ALA A 591 -37.67 0.03 16.51
CA ALA A 591 -37.97 -1.05 15.57
C ALA A 591 -37.30 -0.83 14.20
N SER A 592 -37.36 0.38 13.64
CA SER A 592 -36.71 0.71 12.37
C SER A 592 -35.17 0.69 12.48
N LEU A 593 -34.60 1.15 13.59
CA LEU A 593 -33.16 1.07 13.84
C LEU A 593 -32.69 -0.38 13.97
N LYS A 594 -33.45 -1.24 14.65
CA LYS A 594 -33.15 -2.68 14.75
C LYS A 594 -33.21 -3.38 13.38
N GLN A 595 -34.14 -3.01 12.51
CA GLN A 595 -34.19 -3.53 11.13
C GLN A 595 -32.99 -3.08 10.32
N LEU A 596 -32.57 -1.81 10.47
CA LEU A 596 -31.37 -1.26 9.86
C LEU A 596 -30.11 -2.03 10.35
N GLU A 597 -29.99 -2.28 11.66
CA GLU A 597 -28.90 -3.08 12.25
C GLU A 597 -28.84 -4.49 11.66
N VAL A 598 -29.97 -5.18 11.52
CA VAL A 598 -30.03 -6.52 10.92
C VAL A 598 -29.58 -6.47 9.45
N GLY A 599 -30.00 -5.46 8.69
CA GLY A 599 -29.56 -5.25 7.31
C GLY A 599 -28.06 -5.00 7.19
N HIS A 600 -27.48 -4.21 8.11
CA HIS A 600 -26.04 -3.98 8.15
C HIS A 600 -25.25 -5.19 8.68
N SER A 601 -25.80 -5.99 9.60
CA SER A 601 -25.11 -7.17 10.16
C SER A 601 -24.69 -8.14 9.08
N GLY A 602 -25.61 -8.50 8.16
CA GLY A 602 -25.28 -9.42 7.07
C GLY A 602 -24.27 -8.86 6.07
N ARG A 603 -24.26 -7.54 5.82
CA ARG A 603 -23.22 -6.89 5.01
C ARG A 603 -21.88 -6.90 5.74
N LEU A 604 -21.85 -6.49 7.01
CA LEU A 604 -20.65 -6.44 7.84
C LEU A 604 -20.03 -7.82 8.05
N GLU A 605 -20.81 -8.88 8.17
CA GLU A 605 -20.31 -10.26 8.22
C GLU A 605 -19.56 -10.62 6.93
N LYS A 606 -20.15 -10.34 5.76
CA LYS A 606 -19.48 -10.55 4.46
C LYS A 606 -18.22 -9.70 4.33
N THR A 607 -18.26 -8.44 4.75
CA THR A 607 -17.12 -7.53 4.77
C THR A 607 -16.01 -8.06 5.70
N ASN A 608 -16.37 -8.63 6.85
CA ASN A 608 -15.43 -9.25 7.79
C ASN A 608 -14.76 -10.49 7.19
N ASP A 609 -15.52 -11.38 6.55
CA ASP A 609 -14.97 -12.57 5.89
C ASP A 609 -14.03 -12.21 4.74
N LEU A 610 -14.39 -11.19 3.96
CA LEU A 610 -13.55 -10.65 2.89
C LEU A 610 -12.26 -10.03 3.45
N TRP A 611 -12.39 -9.18 4.47
CA TRP A 611 -11.25 -8.57 5.15
C TRP A 611 -10.31 -9.64 5.72
N LEU A 612 -10.84 -10.71 6.31
CA LEU A 612 -10.06 -11.84 6.81
C LEU A 612 -9.27 -12.53 5.70
N ARG A 613 -9.89 -12.80 4.54
CA ARG A 613 -9.23 -13.41 3.37
C ARG A 613 -8.14 -12.51 2.79
N VAL A 614 -8.42 -11.22 2.60
CA VAL A 614 -7.42 -10.26 2.12
C VAL A 614 -6.22 -10.22 3.05
N ARG A 615 -6.47 -10.11 4.36
CA ARG A 615 -5.43 -9.98 5.38
C ARG A 615 -4.61 -11.26 5.58
N LYS A 616 -5.24 -12.44 5.59
CA LYS A 616 -4.57 -13.71 5.93
C LYS A 616 -3.99 -14.43 4.72
N ASP A 617 -4.62 -14.30 3.56
CA ASP A 617 -4.28 -15.14 2.40
C ASP A 617 -3.71 -14.30 1.26
N HIS A 618 -4.40 -13.25 0.82
CA HIS A 618 -4.05 -12.56 -0.42
C HIS A 618 -2.87 -11.59 -0.27
N ALA A 619 -2.94 -10.67 0.69
CA ALA A 619 -1.89 -9.67 0.90
C ALA A 619 -0.53 -10.33 1.24
N PRO A 620 -0.44 -11.34 2.12
CA PRO A 620 0.84 -11.97 2.43
C PRO A 620 1.46 -12.73 1.24
N ARG A 621 0.63 -13.43 0.43
CA ARG A 621 1.09 -14.10 -0.80
C ARG A 621 1.60 -13.10 -1.84
N LEU A 622 0.90 -11.98 -2.03
CA LEU A 622 1.33 -10.94 -2.97
C LEU A 622 2.58 -10.19 -2.46
N ALA A 623 2.70 -9.98 -1.16
CA ALA A 623 3.90 -9.43 -0.53
C ALA A 623 5.12 -10.32 -0.79
N ARG A 624 4.97 -11.64 -0.73
CA ARG A 624 6.02 -12.58 -1.13
C ARG A 624 6.47 -12.37 -2.58
N LEU A 625 5.52 -12.30 -3.51
CA LEU A 625 5.84 -12.03 -4.92
C LEU A 625 6.53 -10.67 -5.09
N SER A 626 6.11 -9.65 -4.34
CA SER A 626 6.74 -8.33 -4.31
C SER A 626 8.19 -8.38 -3.82
N LEU A 627 8.44 -9.09 -2.72
CA LEU A 627 9.78 -9.31 -2.18
C LEU A 627 10.67 -10.09 -3.18
N GLU A 628 10.13 -11.11 -3.84
CA GLU A 628 10.86 -11.90 -4.84
C GLU A 628 11.24 -11.08 -6.08
N SER A 629 10.33 -10.26 -6.61
CA SER A 629 10.63 -9.36 -7.73
C SER A 629 11.58 -8.23 -7.32
N ARG A 630 11.41 -7.66 -6.12
CA ARG A 630 12.33 -6.64 -5.59
C ARG A 630 13.72 -7.17 -5.36
N SER A 631 13.83 -8.34 -4.72
CA SER A 631 15.11 -8.97 -4.50
C SER A 631 15.83 -9.28 -5.81
N LEU A 632 15.09 -9.68 -6.85
CA LEU A 632 15.66 -9.92 -8.17
C LEU A 632 16.22 -8.62 -8.76
N GLN A 633 15.48 -7.52 -8.66
CA GLN A 633 15.97 -6.19 -9.06
C GLN A 633 17.25 -5.80 -8.30
N ASP A 634 17.24 -5.91 -6.97
CA ASP A 634 18.35 -5.52 -6.11
C ASP A 634 19.64 -6.33 -6.38
N VAL A 635 19.52 -7.65 -6.54
CA VAL A 635 20.68 -8.50 -6.85
C VAL A 635 21.19 -8.28 -8.28
N LEU A 636 20.31 -7.94 -9.23
CA LEU A 636 20.72 -7.56 -10.57
C LEU A 636 21.44 -6.22 -10.57
N LEU A 637 20.99 -5.23 -9.81
CA LEU A 637 21.62 -3.90 -9.77
C LEU A 637 22.95 -3.88 -8.99
N HIS A 638 23.01 -4.57 -7.85
CA HIS A 638 24.10 -4.39 -6.88
C HIS A 638 24.88 -5.67 -6.58
N GLY A 639 24.47 -6.81 -7.13
CA GLY A 639 25.02 -8.11 -6.79
C GLY A 639 24.66 -8.56 -5.37
N LYS A 640 25.13 -9.76 -5.00
CA LYS A 640 24.95 -10.25 -3.63
C LYS A 640 25.82 -9.46 -2.64
N PRO A 641 25.29 -9.04 -1.49
CA PRO A 641 26.08 -8.38 -0.46
C PRO A 641 27.17 -9.30 0.09
N ARG A 642 28.33 -8.73 0.44
CA ARG A 642 29.39 -9.46 1.13
C ARG A 642 29.04 -9.55 2.61
N ILE A 643 29.02 -10.78 3.13
CA ILE A 643 28.77 -11.07 4.54
C ILE A 643 30.10 -11.00 5.29
N GLY A 644 30.23 -10.03 6.19
CA GLY A 644 31.38 -9.87 7.09
C GLY A 644 31.19 -10.61 8.42
N ARG A 645 31.88 -10.15 9.45
CA ARG A 645 31.77 -10.73 10.81
C ARG A 645 30.37 -10.57 11.40
N GLU A 646 29.96 -11.50 12.24
CA GLU A 646 28.73 -11.40 13.03
C GLU A 646 28.81 -10.20 13.99
N LEU A 647 27.80 -9.35 13.96
CA LEU A 647 27.62 -8.21 14.89
C LEU A 647 26.69 -8.58 16.04
N GLY A 648 25.74 -9.47 15.80
CA GLY A 648 24.83 -9.97 16.82
C GLY A 648 23.85 -10.99 16.28
N ARG A 649 23.26 -11.78 17.18
CA ARG A 649 22.27 -12.80 16.87
C ARG A 649 21.02 -12.59 17.73
N GLY A 650 19.88 -12.55 17.06
CA GLY A 650 18.56 -12.42 17.68
C GLY A 650 17.71 -13.65 17.43
N GLN A 651 16.47 -13.59 17.90
CA GLN A 651 15.47 -14.63 17.66
C GLN A 651 15.12 -14.78 16.17
N TYR A 652 15.16 -13.68 15.41
CA TYR A 652 14.70 -13.62 14.02
C TYR A 652 15.83 -13.75 12.99
N GLY A 653 17.08 -13.94 13.42
CA GLY A 653 18.19 -14.02 12.50
C GLY A 653 19.52 -13.55 13.06
N VAL A 654 20.50 -13.44 12.15
CA VAL A 654 21.86 -13.03 12.45
C VAL A 654 22.17 -11.73 11.72
N VAL A 655 22.76 -10.76 12.42
CA VAL A 655 23.20 -9.49 11.86
C VAL A 655 24.70 -9.56 11.63
N TYR A 656 25.13 -9.24 10.43
CA TYR A 656 26.52 -9.23 9.99
C TYR A 656 26.94 -7.83 9.58
N LEU A 657 28.24 -7.58 9.68
CA LEU A 657 28.88 -6.43 9.07
C LEU A 657 28.76 -6.54 7.54
N CYS A 658 28.39 -5.45 6.88
CA CYS A 658 28.47 -5.33 5.44
C CYS A 658 29.13 -3.98 5.13
N ASP A 659 30.39 -3.97 4.68
CA ASP A 659 31.13 -2.71 4.55
C ASP A 659 30.39 -1.74 3.62
N SER A 660 30.12 -2.15 2.37
CA SER A 660 29.37 -1.37 1.40
C SER A 660 28.48 -2.24 0.51
N TRP A 661 27.31 -1.73 0.12
CA TRP A 661 26.44 -2.37 -0.87
C TRP A 661 25.59 -1.32 -1.60
N GLY A 662 25.50 -1.40 -2.93
CA GLY A 662 24.68 -0.48 -3.72
C GLY A 662 25.04 1.00 -3.58
N GLY A 663 26.31 1.33 -3.33
CA GLY A 663 26.76 2.71 -3.08
C GLY A 663 26.54 3.20 -1.64
N HIS A 664 25.90 2.40 -0.78
CA HIS A 664 25.74 2.71 0.64
C HIS A 664 26.95 2.21 1.45
N PHE A 665 27.38 3.03 2.41
CA PHE A 665 28.40 2.72 3.41
C PHE A 665 28.19 3.62 4.64
N PRO A 666 28.32 3.11 5.87
CA PRO A 666 28.47 1.70 6.25
C PRO A 666 27.13 0.96 6.31
N CYS A 667 27.12 -0.34 5.97
CA CYS A 667 25.90 -1.17 5.98
C CYS A 667 25.92 -2.26 7.07
N ALA A 668 24.72 -2.72 7.42
CA ALA A 668 24.49 -3.93 8.20
C ALA A 668 23.62 -4.88 7.38
N LEU A 669 23.84 -6.18 7.54
CA LEU A 669 23.10 -7.22 6.84
C LEU A 669 22.43 -8.12 7.86
N LYS A 670 21.10 -8.12 7.88
CA LYS A 670 20.30 -9.05 8.70
C LYS A 670 19.89 -10.24 7.83
N SER A 671 20.36 -11.42 8.17
CA SER A 671 19.97 -12.68 7.54
C SER A 671 18.82 -13.31 8.31
N VAL A 672 17.69 -13.53 7.63
CA VAL A 672 16.47 -14.15 8.17
C VAL A 672 16.21 -15.44 7.41
N VAL A 673 16.11 -16.56 8.15
CA VAL A 673 15.75 -17.88 7.59
C VAL A 673 14.32 -18.20 8.04
N PRO A 674 13.31 -17.95 7.21
CA PRO A 674 11.93 -18.28 7.54
C PRO A 674 11.76 -19.82 7.61
N PRO A 675 11.21 -20.36 8.71
CA PRO A 675 11.11 -21.80 8.93
C PRO A 675 9.98 -22.48 8.14
N ASP A 676 8.95 -21.71 7.75
CA ASP A 676 7.80 -22.20 6.98
C ASP A 676 7.23 -21.10 6.07
N GLU A 677 6.23 -21.46 5.26
CA GLU A 677 5.59 -20.54 4.31
C GLU A 677 4.85 -19.38 4.99
N LYS A 678 4.28 -19.58 6.18
CA LYS A 678 3.58 -18.52 6.91
C LYS A 678 4.57 -17.44 7.34
N HIS A 679 5.69 -17.83 7.95
CA HIS A 679 6.75 -16.91 8.35
C HIS A 679 7.40 -16.23 7.14
N TRP A 680 7.48 -16.92 5.99
CA TRP A 680 7.93 -16.32 4.74
C TRP A 680 7.02 -15.17 4.31
N ASN A 681 5.70 -15.41 4.33
CA ASN A 681 4.71 -14.42 3.92
C ASN A 681 4.63 -13.26 4.93
N ASP A 682 4.74 -13.53 6.24
CA ASP A 682 4.79 -12.49 7.28
C ASP A 682 6.02 -11.59 7.12
N LEU A 683 7.20 -12.18 6.87
CA LEU A 683 8.44 -11.44 6.61
C LEU A 683 8.35 -10.60 5.34
N ALA A 684 7.70 -11.11 4.29
CA ALA A 684 7.53 -10.36 3.05
C ALA A 684 6.59 -9.15 3.23
N LEU A 685 5.55 -9.29 4.04
CA LEU A 685 4.64 -8.20 4.38
C LEU A 685 5.34 -7.14 5.25
N GLU A 686 6.14 -7.57 6.22
CA GLU A 686 7.04 -6.69 6.99
C GLU A 686 7.94 -5.89 6.06
N PHE A 687 8.65 -6.56 5.15
CA PHE A 687 9.54 -5.92 4.20
C PHE A 687 8.82 -4.85 3.36
N HIS A 688 7.60 -5.14 2.89
CA HIS A 688 6.79 -4.17 2.15
C HIS A 688 6.52 -2.91 2.97
N TYR A 689 6.07 -3.04 4.23
CA TYR A 689 5.83 -1.89 5.10
C TYR A 689 7.11 -1.10 5.39
N MET A 690 8.21 -1.78 5.70
CA MET A 690 9.49 -1.11 5.94
C MET A 690 9.95 -0.30 4.74
N ARG A 691 9.70 -0.81 3.53
CA ARG A 691 10.15 -0.19 2.29
C ARG A 691 9.24 0.95 1.83
N SER A 692 7.94 0.87 2.10
CA SER A 692 6.98 1.92 1.73
C SER A 692 7.03 3.14 2.66
N LEU A 693 7.68 3.00 3.84
CA LEU A 693 7.88 4.12 4.75
C LEU A 693 8.76 5.22 4.14
N PRO A 694 8.34 6.49 4.23
CA PRO A 694 9.22 7.61 3.96
C PRO A 694 10.45 7.56 4.86
N LYS A 695 11.60 7.94 4.30
CA LYS A 695 12.85 8.06 5.08
C LYS A 695 12.62 9.01 6.27
N HIS A 696 13.08 8.59 7.44
CA HIS A 696 12.89 9.34 8.68
C HIS A 696 14.14 9.29 9.55
N GLU A 697 14.52 10.40 10.19
CA GLU A 697 15.77 10.49 10.95
C GLU A 697 15.84 9.55 12.16
N ARG A 698 14.70 9.10 12.67
CA ARG A 698 14.58 8.24 13.87
C ARG A 698 14.21 6.79 13.57
N LEU A 699 14.23 6.38 12.31
CA LEU A 699 14.06 4.99 11.90
C LEU A 699 15.31 4.53 11.15
N VAL A 700 15.68 3.26 11.30
CA VAL A 700 16.78 2.66 10.54
C VAL A 700 16.37 2.48 9.08
N ASP A 701 17.16 3.06 8.17
CA ASP A 701 16.95 2.98 6.74
C ASP A 701 17.20 1.55 6.19
N LEU A 702 16.23 1.05 5.43
CA LEU A 702 16.35 -0.16 4.64
C LEU A 702 16.82 0.18 3.22
N HIS A 703 18.04 -0.23 2.87
CA HIS A 703 18.65 0.03 1.56
C HIS A 703 18.15 -0.95 0.49
N GLY A 704 17.93 -2.22 0.85
CA GLY A 704 17.42 -3.23 -0.09
C GLY A 704 17.31 -4.63 0.51
N SER A 705 16.99 -5.60 -0.35
CA SER A 705 16.88 -7.02 0.02
C SER A 705 17.46 -7.95 -1.03
N VAL A 706 18.00 -9.08 -0.58
CA VAL A 706 18.45 -10.16 -1.47
C VAL A 706 18.02 -11.51 -0.89
N ILE A 707 17.31 -12.31 -1.68
CA ILE A 707 16.99 -13.70 -1.38
C ILE A 707 18.18 -14.56 -1.81
N ASP A 708 18.79 -15.23 -0.84
CA ASP A 708 19.85 -16.19 -1.06
C ASP A 708 19.31 -17.62 -1.04
N TYR A 709 19.06 -18.16 -2.24
CA TYR A 709 18.66 -19.56 -2.46
C TYR A 709 19.78 -20.58 -2.23
N SER A 710 21.01 -20.12 -2.00
CA SER A 710 22.18 -20.99 -1.74
C SER A 710 22.66 -20.91 -0.29
N TYR A 711 21.87 -20.31 0.59
CA TYR A 711 22.24 -20.13 2.00
C TYR A 711 22.47 -21.50 2.68
N GLY A 712 23.45 -21.57 3.57
CA GLY A 712 23.84 -22.82 4.23
C GLY A 712 24.35 -23.91 3.26
N GLY A 713 24.83 -23.55 2.07
CA GLY A 713 25.23 -24.51 1.04
C GLY A 713 24.06 -25.08 0.24
N GLY A 714 22.89 -24.41 0.26
CA GLY A 714 21.67 -24.83 -0.44
C GLY A 714 20.69 -25.61 0.42
N SER A 715 20.96 -25.78 1.71
CA SER A 715 20.05 -26.44 2.66
C SER A 715 18.87 -25.56 3.07
N SER A 716 18.97 -24.24 2.89
CA SER A 716 17.97 -23.27 3.33
C SER A 716 17.94 -22.06 2.41
N ILE A 717 16.80 -21.35 2.39
CA ILE A 717 16.66 -20.07 1.71
C ILE A 717 16.67 -18.99 2.78
N ALA A 718 17.49 -17.95 2.60
CA ALA A 718 17.54 -16.81 3.50
C ALA A 718 17.13 -15.53 2.78
N VAL A 719 16.44 -14.64 3.50
CA VAL A 719 16.24 -13.25 3.08
C VAL A 719 17.30 -12.41 3.77
N LEU A 720 18.10 -11.71 2.98
CA LEU A 720 19.14 -10.80 3.44
C LEU A 720 18.59 -9.38 3.34
N LEU A 721 18.41 -8.72 4.48
CA LEU A 721 17.98 -7.32 4.57
C LEU A 721 19.21 -6.43 4.75
N ILE A 722 19.41 -5.46 3.87
CA ILE A 722 20.54 -4.54 3.91
C ILE A 722 20.05 -3.21 4.47
N THR A 723 20.59 -2.79 5.61
CA THR A 723 20.22 -1.55 6.30
C THR A 723 21.45 -0.66 6.50
N GLU A 724 21.23 0.58 6.91
CA GLU A 724 22.32 1.39 7.45
C GLU A 724 22.90 0.76 8.73
N ARG A 725 24.19 1.01 8.99
CA ARG A 725 24.85 0.53 10.21
C ARG A 725 25.03 1.64 11.24
N LEU A 726 24.51 1.38 12.44
CA LEU A 726 24.64 2.25 13.60
C LEU A 726 25.83 1.80 14.49
N HIS A 727 26.20 2.62 15.48
CA HIS A 727 27.38 2.37 16.30
C HIS A 727 27.16 1.24 17.31
N ARG A 728 26.02 1.26 18.03
CA ARG A 728 25.67 0.30 19.09
C ARG A 728 24.16 0.34 19.38
N ASP A 729 23.63 -0.62 20.11
CA ASP A 729 22.27 -0.52 20.67
C ASP A 729 22.24 0.27 21.99
N LEU A 730 21.05 0.69 22.43
CA LEU A 730 20.86 1.46 23.66
C LEU A 730 21.18 0.63 24.91
N TYR A 731 21.02 -0.69 24.87
CA TYR A 731 21.42 -1.56 25.98
C TYR A 731 22.93 -1.43 26.28
N VAL A 732 23.77 -1.52 25.24
CA VAL A 732 25.21 -1.29 25.34
C VAL A 732 25.50 0.16 25.71
N GLY A 733 24.77 1.11 25.13
CA GLY A 733 24.87 2.54 25.46
C GLY A 733 24.75 2.81 26.97
N LEU A 734 23.64 2.37 27.58
CA LEU A 734 23.42 2.53 29.02
C LEU A 734 24.50 1.84 29.85
N LYS A 735 24.92 0.62 29.48
CA LYS A 735 25.98 -0.10 30.19
C LYS A 735 27.32 0.63 30.18
N THR A 736 27.60 1.43 29.15
CA THR A 736 28.82 2.25 29.06
C THR A 736 28.73 3.60 29.78
N GLY A 737 27.59 3.94 30.37
CA GLY A 737 27.40 5.18 31.14
C GLY A 737 27.10 6.41 30.27
N LEU A 738 25.87 6.52 29.78
CA LEU A 738 25.38 7.74 29.11
C LEU A 738 24.96 8.80 30.12
N THR A 739 25.26 10.08 29.85
CA THR A 739 24.82 11.22 30.69
C THR A 739 23.29 11.32 30.70
N LEU A 740 22.72 12.00 31.71
CA LEU A 740 21.27 12.19 31.79
C LEU A 740 20.73 12.94 30.57
N GLU A 741 21.39 14.02 30.16
CA GLU A 741 21.03 14.81 28.97
C GLU A 741 20.97 13.93 27.71
N THR A 742 22.02 13.14 27.44
CA THR A 742 22.03 12.23 26.28
C THR A 742 20.92 11.17 26.38
N ARG A 743 20.63 10.67 27.58
CA ARG A 743 19.55 9.71 27.83
C ARG A 743 18.17 10.32 27.54
N LEU A 744 17.91 11.54 27.98
CA LEU A 744 16.66 12.26 27.68
C LEU A 744 16.53 12.60 26.19
N GLN A 745 17.63 12.98 25.53
CA GLN A 745 17.64 13.20 24.08
C GLN A 745 17.31 11.90 23.31
N ILE A 746 17.84 10.75 23.76
CA ILE A 746 17.49 9.44 23.18
C ILE A 746 16.00 9.12 23.39
N ALA A 747 15.43 9.44 24.55
CA ALA A 747 13.99 9.25 24.77
C ALA A 747 13.15 10.11 23.80
N LEU A 748 13.54 11.37 23.56
CA LEU A 748 12.88 12.24 22.58
C LEU A 748 12.96 11.67 21.16
N ASP A 749 14.14 11.20 20.76
CA ASP A 749 14.35 10.56 19.46
C ASP A 749 13.45 9.32 19.27
N VAL A 750 13.28 8.51 20.32
CA VAL A 750 12.38 7.35 20.31
C VAL A 750 10.91 7.79 20.21
N VAL A 751 10.48 8.80 20.98
CA VAL A 751 9.11 9.32 20.90
C VAL A 751 8.81 9.85 19.49
N GLU A 752 9.75 10.58 18.89
CA GLU A 752 9.63 11.09 17.52
C GLU A 752 9.50 9.94 16.50
N GLY A 753 10.30 8.88 16.64
CA GLY A 753 10.21 7.69 15.80
C GLY A 753 8.88 6.92 15.95
N ILE A 754 8.39 6.73 17.19
CA ILE A 754 7.11 6.06 17.43
C ILE A 754 5.95 6.90 16.89
N ARG A 755 5.98 8.22 17.14
CA ARG A 755 4.98 9.16 16.62
C ARG A 755 4.90 9.10 15.10
N PHE A 756 6.06 9.06 14.43
CA PHE A 756 6.10 8.92 12.98
C PHE A 756 5.45 7.61 12.51
N LEU A 757 5.78 6.47 13.11
CA LEU A 757 5.15 5.18 12.79
C LEU A 757 3.63 5.21 12.98
N HIS A 758 3.16 5.75 14.10
CA HIS A 758 1.73 5.87 14.39
C HIS A 758 1.01 6.76 13.38
N ASN A 759 1.63 7.85 12.93
CA ASN A 759 1.09 8.72 11.87
C ASN A 759 1.00 8.01 10.52
N GLN A 760 1.86 7.02 10.26
CA GLN A 760 1.78 6.14 9.09
C GLN A 760 0.78 4.97 9.29
N GLY A 761 0.06 4.94 10.42
CA GLY A 761 -0.90 3.88 10.75
C GLY A 761 -0.26 2.56 11.18
N LEU A 762 1.03 2.55 11.52
CA LEU A 762 1.79 1.36 11.90
C LEU A 762 2.02 1.29 13.41
N VAL A 763 1.97 0.08 13.96
CA VAL A 763 2.28 -0.21 15.37
C VAL A 763 3.52 -1.09 15.45
N HIS A 764 4.54 -0.68 16.22
CA HIS A 764 5.84 -1.34 16.28
C HIS A 764 5.80 -2.68 17.05
N ARG A 765 5.17 -2.70 18.23
CA ARG A 765 4.91 -3.86 19.11
C ARG A 765 6.11 -4.52 19.79
N ASP A 766 7.34 -4.10 19.49
CA ASP A 766 8.55 -4.57 20.20
C ASP A 766 9.55 -3.46 20.54
N ILE A 767 9.05 -2.33 21.05
CA ILE A 767 9.90 -1.23 21.55
C ILE A 767 10.66 -1.71 22.80
N LYS A 768 11.99 -1.67 22.74
CA LYS A 768 12.90 -2.09 23.82
C LYS A 768 14.31 -1.57 23.60
N LEU A 769 15.16 -1.67 24.64
CA LEU A 769 16.57 -1.24 24.59
C LEU A 769 17.37 -1.80 23.39
N LYS A 770 17.16 -3.06 23.02
CA LYS A 770 17.89 -3.71 21.91
C LYS A 770 17.43 -3.28 20.52
N ASN A 771 16.23 -2.70 20.41
CA ASN A 771 15.65 -2.23 19.14
C ASN A 771 15.77 -0.70 18.97
N VAL A 772 16.53 -0.04 19.86
CA VAL A 772 16.95 1.36 19.71
C VAL A 772 18.44 1.36 19.44
N LEU A 773 18.83 1.75 18.22
CA LEU A 773 20.22 1.85 17.81
C LEU A 773 20.70 3.30 17.92
N LEU A 774 21.97 3.47 18.30
CA LEU A 774 22.61 4.75 18.50
C LEU A 774 23.69 4.98 17.45
N ASP A 775 23.71 6.16 16.87
CA ASP A 775 24.79 6.59 16.00
C ASP A 775 26.04 7.02 16.82
N LYS A 776 27.08 7.51 16.12
CA LYS A 776 28.31 7.99 16.77
C LYS A 776 28.11 9.24 17.62
N LYS A 777 27.02 9.99 17.40
CA LYS A 777 26.63 11.20 18.16
C LYS A 777 25.58 10.89 19.23
N HIS A 778 25.31 9.61 19.50
CA HIS A 778 24.29 9.15 20.43
C HIS A 778 22.86 9.59 20.09
N ARG A 779 22.57 9.85 18.81
CA ARG A 779 21.19 9.98 18.33
C ARG A 779 20.59 8.62 18.08
N ALA A 780 19.32 8.46 18.46
CA ALA A 780 18.62 7.19 18.42
C ALA A 780 17.82 7.00 17.14
N LYS A 781 17.83 5.75 16.66
CA LYS A 781 16.98 5.24 15.58
C LYS A 781 16.33 3.94 16.01
N ILE A 782 15.05 3.79 15.74
CA ILE A 782 14.30 2.55 15.98
C ILE A 782 14.59 1.56 14.85
N THR A 783 14.81 0.30 15.20
CA THR A 783 15.06 -0.81 14.28
C THR A 783 14.14 -1.99 14.58
N ASP A 784 14.28 -3.06 13.79
CA ASP A 784 13.56 -4.31 13.94
C ASP A 784 12.04 -4.13 13.88
N LEU A 785 11.60 -3.62 12.72
CA LEU A 785 10.19 -3.52 12.34
C LEU A 785 9.55 -4.90 12.05
N GLY A 786 10.17 -5.99 12.52
CA GLY A 786 9.71 -7.39 12.55
C GLY A 786 8.25 -7.59 12.90
N PHE A 787 7.81 -6.78 13.86
CA PHE A 787 6.46 -6.80 14.37
C PHE A 787 5.62 -5.61 13.93
N CYS A 788 6.17 -4.73 13.10
CA CYS A 788 5.48 -3.57 12.60
C CYS A 788 4.35 -3.99 11.68
N LYS A 789 3.11 -3.69 12.04
CA LYS A 789 1.93 -3.97 11.21
C LYS A 789 0.93 -2.83 11.33
N PRO A 790 0.18 -2.54 10.26
CA PRO A 790 -0.98 -1.68 10.37
C PRO A 790 -2.04 -2.27 11.29
N GLU A 791 -2.77 -1.41 12.00
CA GLU A 791 -3.83 -1.84 12.92
C GLU A 791 -4.87 -2.74 12.24
N ALA A 792 -5.32 -2.34 11.05
CA ALA A 792 -6.25 -3.12 10.23
C ALA A 792 -5.71 -4.49 9.79
N MET A 793 -4.40 -4.72 9.89
CA MET A 793 -3.72 -5.97 9.51
C MET A 793 -3.31 -6.82 10.72
N MET A 794 -3.56 -6.35 11.95
CA MET A 794 -3.18 -7.07 13.18
C MET A 794 -4.14 -8.22 13.51
N SER A 795 -3.59 -9.42 13.73
CA SER A 795 -4.37 -10.65 13.98
C SER A 795 -4.64 -10.96 15.46
N GLY A 796 -4.52 -9.98 16.36
CA GLY A 796 -4.58 -10.22 17.81
C GLY A 796 -3.43 -11.10 18.32
N SER A 797 -2.34 -11.20 17.55
CA SER A 797 -1.16 -11.99 17.90
C SER A 797 -0.43 -11.39 19.10
N ILE A 798 -0.04 -12.23 20.05
CA ILE A 798 0.78 -11.86 21.21
C ILE A 798 2.25 -11.93 20.78
N VAL A 799 2.87 -10.78 20.54
CA VAL A 799 4.25 -10.64 20.04
C VAL A 799 5.00 -9.56 20.81
N GLY A 800 6.33 -9.61 20.76
CA GLY A 800 7.23 -8.66 21.45
C GLY A 800 7.99 -9.28 22.62
N THR A 801 8.60 -8.43 23.45
CA THR A 801 9.38 -8.83 24.61
C THR A 801 8.52 -8.76 25.88
N PRO A 802 8.30 -9.86 26.64
CA PRO A 802 7.30 -9.95 27.72
C PRO A 802 7.25 -8.78 28.71
N ILE A 803 8.40 -8.26 29.13
CA ILE A 803 8.51 -7.16 30.09
C ILE A 803 8.03 -5.80 29.56
N HIS A 804 7.98 -5.62 28.23
CA HIS A 804 7.50 -4.39 27.58
C HIS A 804 6.08 -4.55 27.02
N MET A 805 5.46 -5.73 27.13
CA MET A 805 4.13 -5.98 26.58
C MET A 805 3.04 -5.36 27.46
N ALA A 806 2.12 -4.64 26.83
CA ALA A 806 0.93 -4.10 27.47
C ALA A 806 -0.07 -5.22 27.85
N PRO A 807 -0.83 -5.08 28.95
CA PRO A 807 -1.74 -6.13 29.45
C PRO A 807 -2.91 -6.46 28.51
N GLU A 808 -3.36 -5.53 27.68
CA GLU A 808 -4.45 -5.73 26.71
C GLU A 808 -4.03 -6.57 25.50
N LEU A 809 -2.73 -6.71 25.24
CA LEU A 809 -2.19 -7.50 24.13
C LEU A 809 -2.64 -8.97 24.21
N PHE A 810 -2.87 -9.48 25.43
CA PHE A 810 -3.40 -10.82 25.70
C PHE A 810 -4.88 -11.00 25.39
N SER A 811 -5.65 -9.92 25.28
CA SER A 811 -7.06 -9.98 24.88
C SER A 811 -7.23 -10.22 23.38
N GLY A 812 -6.14 -10.07 22.60
CA GLY A 812 -6.16 -10.08 21.14
C GLY A 812 -6.75 -8.82 20.52
N LYS A 813 -7.18 -7.84 21.34
CA LYS A 813 -7.72 -6.55 20.91
C LYS A 813 -6.83 -5.44 21.48
N TYR A 814 -6.10 -4.77 20.61
CA TYR A 814 -5.19 -3.69 20.97
C TYR A 814 -4.94 -2.78 19.77
N ASP A 815 -4.47 -1.56 20.05
CA ASP A 815 -4.18 -0.51 19.08
C ASP A 815 -2.73 0.00 19.26
N ASN A 816 -2.44 1.20 18.76
CA ASN A 816 -1.12 1.83 18.85
C ASN A 816 -0.68 2.19 20.30
N SER A 817 -1.60 2.19 21.27
CA SER A 817 -1.30 2.51 22.67
C SER A 817 -0.38 1.49 23.36
N VAL A 818 -0.19 0.31 22.77
CA VAL A 818 0.76 -0.71 23.25
C VAL A 818 2.21 -0.23 23.13
N ASP A 819 2.52 0.58 22.12
CA ASP A 819 3.85 1.18 21.98
C ASP A 819 4.08 2.30 23.01
N VAL A 820 3.00 2.99 23.42
CA VAL A 820 3.06 3.99 24.51
C VAL A 820 3.39 3.32 25.84
N TYR A 821 2.76 2.17 26.12
CA TYR A 821 3.11 1.35 27.28
C TYR A 821 4.57 0.89 27.23
N ALA A 822 5.00 0.33 26.09
CA ALA A 822 6.36 -0.15 25.90
C ALA A 822 7.38 0.99 26.04
N PHE A 823 7.05 2.20 25.57
CA PHE A 823 7.84 3.40 25.81
C PHE A 823 7.93 3.77 27.30
N GLY A 824 6.84 3.70 28.06
CA GLY A 824 6.88 3.95 29.51
C GLY A 824 7.87 3.03 30.24
N ILE A 825 7.87 1.74 29.89
CA ILE A 825 8.83 0.77 30.41
C ILE A 825 10.26 1.08 29.93
N LEU A 826 10.45 1.41 28.65
CA LEU A 826 11.75 1.81 28.11
C LEU A 826 12.29 3.07 28.80
N PHE A 827 11.42 4.06 29.05
CA PHE A 827 11.78 5.33 29.67
C PHE A 827 12.24 5.14 31.11
N TRP A 828 11.69 4.15 31.83
CA TRP A 828 12.21 3.73 33.14
C TRP A 828 13.70 3.33 33.07
N TYR A 829 14.10 2.52 32.08
CA TYR A 829 15.52 2.15 31.89
C TYR A 829 16.37 3.35 31.49
N ILE A 830 15.83 4.23 30.66
CA ILE A 830 16.53 5.46 30.24
C ILE A 830 16.78 6.35 31.47
N CYS A 831 15.79 6.61 32.31
CA CYS A 831 15.95 7.41 33.52
C CYS A 831 16.84 6.74 34.56
N SER A 832 16.77 5.40 34.70
CA SER A 832 17.61 4.66 35.66
C SER A 832 19.08 4.64 35.27
N GLY A 833 19.37 4.74 33.96
CA GLY A 833 20.74 4.67 33.44
C GLY A 833 21.34 3.27 33.58
N SER A 834 20.49 2.27 33.87
CA SER A 834 20.87 0.92 34.18
C SER A 834 20.13 -0.05 33.26
N VAL A 835 20.72 -1.22 33.04
CA VAL A 835 20.09 -2.35 32.33
C VAL A 835 19.62 -3.45 33.28
N LYS A 836 19.68 -3.20 34.59
CA LYS A 836 19.16 -4.13 35.61
C LYS A 836 17.64 -4.19 35.51
N LEU A 837 17.11 -5.41 35.60
CA LEU A 837 15.67 -5.65 35.60
C LEU A 837 15.04 -4.99 36.84
N PRO A 838 13.83 -4.39 36.73
CA PRO A 838 13.08 -3.94 37.89
C PRO A 838 12.85 -5.08 38.89
N GLU A 839 13.00 -4.80 40.18
CA GLU A 839 12.80 -5.81 41.25
C GLU A 839 11.40 -6.42 41.19
N ALA A 840 10.39 -5.60 40.84
CA ALA A 840 9.02 -6.04 40.67
C ALA A 840 8.88 -7.18 39.63
N PHE A 841 9.77 -7.19 38.63
CA PHE A 841 9.78 -8.19 37.57
C PHE A 841 10.78 -9.32 37.82
N GLU A 842 11.88 -9.04 38.52
CA GLU A 842 12.90 -10.04 38.87
C GLU A 842 12.36 -11.16 39.76
N LYS A 843 11.41 -10.83 40.63
CA LYS A 843 10.73 -11.79 41.51
C LYS A 843 9.79 -12.75 40.76
N CYS A 844 9.56 -12.54 39.46
CA CYS A 844 8.67 -13.37 38.66
C CYS A 844 9.39 -14.64 38.14
N ALA A 845 9.02 -15.79 38.69
CA ALA A 845 9.59 -17.10 38.32
C ALA A 845 9.39 -17.55 36.86
N SER A 846 8.41 -17.01 36.14
CA SER A 846 8.12 -17.38 34.73
C SER A 846 7.49 -16.22 33.95
N LYS A 847 7.42 -16.36 32.62
CA LYS A 847 6.72 -15.41 31.74
C LYS A 847 5.24 -15.29 32.11
N ASP A 848 4.57 -16.41 32.38
CA ASP A 848 3.16 -16.43 32.80
C ASP A 848 2.96 -15.74 34.15
N HIS A 849 3.90 -15.93 35.08
CA HIS A 849 3.85 -15.25 36.38
C HIS A 849 4.02 -13.74 36.21
N LEU A 850 4.98 -13.30 35.39
CA LEU A 850 5.16 -11.88 35.05
C LEU A 850 3.88 -11.29 34.46
N TRP A 851 3.26 -11.97 33.50
CA TRP A 851 2.04 -11.50 32.84
C TRP A 851 0.85 -11.39 33.79
N ASN A 852 0.65 -12.38 34.66
CA ASN A 852 -0.40 -12.33 35.66
C ASN A 852 -0.19 -11.17 36.65
N ASN A 853 1.05 -10.87 37.01
CA ASN A 853 1.36 -9.73 37.87
C ASN A 853 1.13 -8.40 37.14
N VAL A 854 1.56 -8.27 35.88
CA VAL A 854 1.32 -7.07 35.06
C VAL A 854 -0.18 -6.82 34.88
N ARG A 855 -0.99 -7.87 34.66
CA ARG A 855 -2.47 -7.81 34.61
C ARG A 855 -3.09 -7.36 35.93
N LYS A 856 -2.51 -7.73 37.07
CA LYS A 856 -2.91 -7.25 38.40
C LYS A 856 -2.41 -5.84 38.72
N GLY A 857 -1.73 -5.18 37.79
CA GLY A 857 -1.24 -3.81 37.95
C GLY A 857 0.22 -3.69 38.40
N ALA A 858 1.00 -4.79 38.44
CA ALA A 858 2.42 -4.69 38.76
C ALA A 858 3.17 -3.85 37.72
N ARG A 859 3.99 -2.91 38.19
CA ARG A 859 4.82 -2.00 37.38
C ARG A 859 6.22 -1.92 38.01
N PRO A 860 7.23 -1.41 37.28
CA PRO A 860 8.54 -1.14 37.86
C PRO A 860 8.45 -0.23 39.08
N GLU A 861 9.32 -0.45 40.05
CA GLU A 861 9.43 0.38 41.25
C GLU A 861 9.93 1.80 40.92
N ARG A 862 9.56 2.78 41.76
CA ARG A 862 10.12 4.11 41.68
C ARG A 862 11.50 4.14 42.32
N LEU A 863 12.52 4.56 41.57
CA LEU A 863 13.88 4.75 42.08
C LEU A 863 14.07 6.18 42.62
N THR A 864 14.93 6.32 43.63
CA THR A 864 15.22 7.62 44.27
C THR A 864 15.86 8.64 43.33
N ILE A 865 16.51 8.17 42.27
CA ILE A 865 17.15 8.99 41.23
C ILE A 865 16.15 9.61 40.24
N PHE A 866 14.87 9.22 40.30
CA PHE A 866 13.88 9.71 39.36
C PHE A 866 13.34 11.08 39.77
N ASP A 867 13.41 12.00 38.82
CA ASP A 867 12.66 13.25 38.87
C ASP A 867 11.14 12.99 38.88
N GLU A 868 10.38 13.86 39.54
CA GLU A 868 8.93 13.70 39.69
C GLU A 868 8.16 13.75 38.38
N GLU A 869 8.54 14.64 37.46
CA GLU A 869 7.84 14.75 36.17
C GLU A 869 8.20 13.56 35.27
N CYS A 870 9.44 13.07 35.34
CA CYS A 870 9.81 11.82 34.68
C CYS A 870 8.93 10.66 35.18
N TRP A 871 8.75 10.53 36.50
CA TRP A 871 7.94 9.47 37.09
C TRP A 871 6.47 9.57 36.68
N LYS A 872 5.87 10.77 36.77
CA LYS A 872 4.48 11.00 36.33
C LYS A 872 4.27 10.68 34.86
N LEU A 873 5.25 11.00 34.01
CA LEU A 873 5.18 10.67 32.58
C LEU A 873 5.23 9.14 32.36
N MET A 874 6.08 8.41 33.08
CA MET A 874 6.09 6.93 33.05
C MET A 874 4.73 6.37 33.46
N GLU A 875 4.15 6.88 34.55
CA GLU A 875 2.83 6.48 35.05
C GLU A 875 1.71 6.69 34.06
N ALA A 876 1.70 7.83 33.38
CA ALA A 876 0.76 8.11 32.30
C ALA A 876 0.94 7.14 31.13
N CYS A 877 2.18 6.84 30.73
CA CYS A 877 2.47 5.98 29.59
C CYS A 877 2.11 4.50 29.84
N TRP A 878 2.30 3.95 31.03
CA TRP A 878 2.01 2.54 31.34
C TRP A 878 0.69 2.30 32.08
N ASN A 879 -0.26 3.25 31.95
CA ASN A 879 -1.59 3.15 32.55
C ASN A 879 -2.28 1.82 32.19
N GLY A 880 -3.00 1.23 33.15
CA GLY A 880 -3.74 -0.01 32.96
C GLY A 880 -4.84 0.09 31.92
N ASP A 881 -5.49 1.25 31.82
CA ASP A 881 -6.46 1.55 30.77
C ASP A 881 -5.75 2.13 29.54
N PRO A 882 -5.78 1.45 28.37
CA PRO A 882 -5.14 1.93 27.14
C PRO A 882 -5.67 3.31 26.69
N SER A 883 -6.95 3.60 26.93
CA SER A 883 -7.60 4.85 26.51
C SER A 883 -7.13 6.07 27.30
N GLN A 884 -6.55 5.86 28.49
CA GLN A 884 -6.02 6.91 29.36
C GLN A 884 -4.54 7.22 29.07
N ARG A 885 -3.88 6.44 28.20
CA ARG A 885 -2.49 6.68 27.85
C ARG A 885 -2.36 7.88 26.91
N PRO A 886 -1.39 8.77 27.12
CA PRO A 886 -1.20 9.93 26.26
C PRO A 886 -0.73 9.51 24.86
N LEU A 887 -1.21 10.20 23.84
CA LEU A 887 -0.67 10.06 22.48
C LEU A 887 0.78 10.56 22.45
N MET A 888 1.62 9.99 21.56
CA MET A 888 3.03 10.41 21.45
C MET A 888 3.20 11.91 21.10
N GLY A 889 2.21 12.51 20.42
CA GLY A 889 2.18 13.95 20.18
C GLY A 889 2.07 14.82 21.45
N ILE A 890 1.56 14.26 22.55
CA ILE A 890 1.49 14.90 23.88
C ILE A 890 2.73 14.54 24.72
N VAL A 891 3.19 13.29 24.63
CA VAL A 891 4.41 12.82 25.34
C VAL A 891 5.64 13.63 24.94
N GLN A 892 5.80 13.94 23.64
CA GLN A 892 6.96 14.66 23.12
C GLN A 892 7.17 16.05 23.76
N PRO A 893 6.20 16.99 23.74
CA PRO A 893 6.38 18.29 24.38
C PRO A 893 6.54 18.21 25.90
N MET A 894 5.87 17.26 26.58
CA MET A 894 6.08 17.02 28.01
C MET A 894 7.53 16.62 28.30
N LEU A 895 8.06 15.65 27.56
CA LEU A 895 9.43 15.18 27.72
C LEU A 895 10.46 16.27 27.37
N GLN A 896 10.18 17.10 26.37
CA GLN A 896 11.02 18.24 26.01
C GLN A 896 11.11 19.23 27.19
N GLY A 897 9.98 19.61 27.78
CA GLY A 897 9.96 20.52 28.94
C GLY A 897 10.72 19.95 30.16
N ILE A 898 10.61 18.64 30.39
CA ILE A 898 11.40 17.95 31.42
C ILE A 898 12.90 18.04 31.12
N MET A 899 13.31 17.79 29.88
CA MET A 899 14.71 17.85 29.48
C MET A 899 15.27 19.26 29.63
N ASP A 900 14.55 20.28 29.15
CA ASP A 900 14.96 21.68 29.24
C ASP A 900 15.16 22.08 30.71
N ARG A 901 14.23 21.72 31.60
CA ARG A 901 14.36 21.97 33.04
C ARG A 901 15.57 21.25 33.65
N LEU A 902 15.71 19.94 33.42
CA LEU A 902 16.75 19.16 34.07
C LEU A 902 18.17 19.47 33.55
N CYS A 903 18.29 19.91 32.29
CA CYS A 903 19.58 20.17 31.66
C CYS A 903 20.00 21.65 31.76
N HIS A 904 19.10 22.62 31.61
CA HIS A 904 19.46 24.05 31.73
C HIS A 904 19.69 24.52 33.18
N THR A 905 19.11 23.85 34.17
CA THR A 905 19.38 24.17 35.59
C THR A 905 20.81 23.77 36.00
N GLN A 906 21.46 22.84 35.28
CA GLN A 906 22.85 22.43 35.56
C GLN A 906 23.90 23.41 34.99
N GLU A 907 23.59 24.12 33.89
CA GLU A 907 24.51 25.12 33.31
C GLU A 907 24.62 26.39 34.17
N THR A 908 23.52 26.81 34.81
CA THR A 908 23.52 27.95 35.74
C THR A 908 24.21 27.63 37.07
N GLY A 909 24.10 26.39 37.57
CA GLY A 909 24.82 25.94 38.77
C GLY A 909 26.34 25.85 38.59
N LYS A 910 26.82 25.37 37.43
CA LYS A 910 28.27 25.35 37.12
C LYS A 910 28.87 26.74 36.97
N ALA A 911 28.14 27.70 36.39
CA ALA A 911 28.61 29.08 36.27
C ALA A 911 28.75 29.80 37.63
N LEU A 912 27.98 29.39 38.64
CA LEU A 912 28.06 29.89 40.02
C LEU A 912 29.17 29.22 40.83
N GLU A 913 29.51 27.96 40.56
CA GLU A 913 30.65 27.27 41.20
C GLU A 913 32.01 27.69 40.61
N ASP A 914 32.10 28.03 39.32
CA ASP A 914 33.32 28.58 38.70
C ASP A 914 33.58 30.07 39.06
N SER A 915 32.68 30.71 39.81
CA SER A 915 32.79 32.11 40.25
C SER A 915 32.91 32.29 41.78
N THR A 916 33.08 31.19 42.53
CA THR A 916 33.48 31.15 43.95
C THR A 916 34.79 30.40 44.11
#